data_AF-A0A1D8N5Y6-F1
#
_entry.id   AF-A0A1D8N5Y6-F1
#
_cell.length_a   1.000
_cell.length_b   1.000
_cell.length_c   1.000
_cell.angle_alpha   90.00
_cell.angle_beta   90.00
_cell.angle_gamma   90.00
#
_symmetry.space_group_name_H-M   'P 1'
#
loop_
_entity.id
_entity.type
_entity.pdbx_description
1 polymer ?
#
loop_
_entity_poly.entity_id
_entity_poly.type
_entity_poly.pdbx_seq_one_letter_code
_entity_poly.pdbx_strand_id
1 'polypeptide(L)'
;MQLTWKDIPTIPNQSEFLDIVLNRTQRKTPTVIRAGFKISRIRAFYMRKVRFTADGFVEKLNEIVTSFPNINEIHPFHRDLLDTLYEKNHYKVSLASLSRAKSLIDQVSRDYVRLLKFGQSLFQCKQLKRAALGRMATIMKRLKDPLVYLEQVRQHLGRLPSIDPNTRTLLICGYPNVGKSSFLKSVTRAEVEVQPYAFTTKSLYVGHFDYKYLRFQAIDTPGILDRPTEEMNNIEMQSIYAIAHIRSCVLYFMDVSEQCGFSVAEQVKLFHSIKPLFANKQVIVVINKIDVKRPEDLDEENQELLKGIAAQPDVEIMQLSCHAEEGLMEVRNRACEKLLAARVEQKLRHVKGGASSDLLNQVHIAQPVKRDDIERPSAVPEAVQFLQKYDKNDPNRRKLMRDIQDENGGAGVFSIDMSKDYLLEDEAWKKDIMPELLNGRNVYDFIDPDIASKLQALEDEEEKLEQEGFYDSEEEIEDDEAEDIHEQAQWLRNKIKMMRNTARSKKSLKNKAAIPRTKTKKSLGDMEEHLERVGFDSSKVVDRANALAEAKASDDVSGHQTFLNEAVSTQEMSLMPLGQSNRRDDGIVTTVRSKADRMAKHSQRKGNMKARRGEADRHIAETKPKHLFSGKRTVGSNDWR
;
A
#
# COMPACT_ATOMS: atom_id res chain seq x y z
N MET A 1 2.11 -26.28 12.96
CA MET A 1 2.60 -27.46 12.21
C MET A 1 1.80 -27.57 10.93
N GLN A 2 2.45 -27.76 9.78
CA GLN A 2 1.73 -27.90 8.51
C GLN A 2 1.01 -29.26 8.48
N LEU A 3 -0.32 -29.25 8.32
CA LEU A 3 -1.18 -30.45 8.32
C LEU A 3 -1.57 -30.90 6.91
N THR A 4 -1.29 -30.08 5.89
CA THR A 4 -1.61 -30.33 4.48
C THR A 4 -0.48 -29.84 3.58
N TRP A 5 -0.22 -30.57 2.50
CA TRP A 5 0.85 -30.26 1.54
C TRP A 5 0.28 -30.12 0.13
N LYS A 6 -0.73 -29.24 -0.01
CA LYS A 6 -1.38 -28.97 -1.30
C LYS A 6 -0.72 -27.83 -2.08
N ASP A 7 -0.02 -26.94 -1.37
CA ASP A 7 0.56 -25.69 -1.92
C ASP A 7 1.90 -25.91 -2.64
N ILE A 8 2.16 -27.13 -3.13
CA ILE A 8 3.36 -27.45 -3.89
C ILE A 8 3.07 -27.17 -5.38
N PRO A 9 3.83 -26.26 -6.03
CA PRO A 9 3.63 -25.94 -7.43
C PRO A 9 3.91 -27.16 -8.31
N THR A 10 3.26 -27.21 -9.48
CA THR A 10 3.48 -28.27 -10.48
C THR A 10 4.93 -28.30 -10.92
N ILE A 11 5.52 -29.49 -10.94
CA ILE A 11 6.91 -29.70 -11.32
C ILE A 11 6.92 -30.09 -12.80
N PRO A 12 7.40 -29.22 -13.71
CA PRO A 12 7.43 -29.54 -15.12
C PRO A 12 8.46 -30.64 -15.37
N ASN A 13 8.26 -31.40 -16.45
CA ASN A 13 9.28 -32.35 -16.88
C ASN A 13 10.55 -31.61 -17.31
N GLN A 14 11.66 -32.34 -17.45
CA GLN A 14 12.96 -31.75 -17.77
C GLN A 14 12.95 -30.93 -19.08
N SER A 15 12.22 -31.37 -20.11
CA SER A 15 12.16 -30.68 -21.41
C SER A 15 11.36 -29.38 -21.31
N GLU A 16 10.17 -29.43 -20.72
CA GLU A 16 9.32 -28.29 -20.42
C GLU A 16 10.04 -27.28 -19.52
N PHE A 17 10.76 -27.75 -18.50
CA PHE A 17 11.53 -26.88 -17.62
C PHE A 17 12.55 -26.07 -18.43
N LEU A 18 13.31 -26.74 -19.31
CA LEU A 18 14.26 -26.05 -20.20
C LEU A 18 13.55 -25.04 -21.10
N ASP A 19 12.45 -25.44 -21.73
CA ASP A 19 11.72 -24.58 -22.65
C ASP A 19 11.14 -23.36 -21.96
N ILE A 20 10.57 -23.52 -20.75
CA ILE A 20 10.05 -22.42 -19.93
C ILE A 20 11.15 -21.39 -19.65
N VAL A 21 12.32 -21.83 -19.16
CA VAL A 21 13.39 -20.91 -18.75
C VAL A 21 14.09 -20.26 -19.95
N LEU A 22 14.33 -21.02 -21.03
CA LEU A 22 14.95 -20.49 -22.24
C LEU A 22 14.02 -19.53 -22.99
N ASN A 23 12.73 -19.85 -23.10
CA ASN A 23 11.73 -18.95 -23.68
C ASN A 23 11.55 -17.69 -22.83
N ARG A 24 11.50 -17.82 -21.49
CA ARG A 24 11.48 -16.67 -20.57
C ARG A 24 12.69 -15.77 -20.78
N THR A 25 13.88 -16.35 -20.94
CA THR A 25 15.11 -15.60 -21.24
C THR A 25 14.99 -14.86 -22.57
N GLN A 26 14.50 -15.51 -23.63
CA GLN A 26 14.36 -14.90 -24.95
C GLN A 26 13.34 -13.76 -24.97
N ARG A 27 12.19 -13.92 -24.29
CA ARG A 27 11.10 -12.93 -24.27
C ARG A 27 11.39 -11.74 -23.36
N LYS A 28 12.03 -11.95 -22.20
CA LYS A 28 12.22 -10.91 -21.18
C LYS A 28 13.54 -10.13 -21.31
N THR A 29 14.53 -10.66 -22.02
CA THR A 29 15.81 -9.97 -22.25
C THR A 29 15.91 -9.46 -23.69
N PRO A 30 16.56 -8.30 -23.95
CA PRO A 30 16.73 -7.79 -25.30
C PRO A 30 17.42 -8.83 -26.21
N THR A 31 17.05 -8.88 -27.49
CA THR A 31 17.51 -9.92 -28.43
C THR A 31 18.46 -9.41 -29.50
N VAL A 32 18.32 -8.14 -29.92
CA VAL A 32 19.08 -7.55 -31.03
C VAL A 32 20.35 -6.86 -30.53
N ILE A 33 21.50 -7.23 -31.10
CA ILE A 33 22.78 -6.52 -31.00
C ILE A 33 23.51 -6.50 -32.35
N ARG A 34 24.38 -5.51 -32.56
CA ARG A 34 25.18 -5.37 -33.78
C ARG A 34 26.68 -5.42 -33.46
N ALA A 35 27.48 -5.85 -34.42
CA ALA A 35 28.94 -5.98 -34.26
C ALA A 35 29.66 -4.63 -34.04
N GLY A 36 29.12 -3.53 -34.59
CA GLY A 36 29.69 -2.18 -34.42
C GLY A 36 29.41 -1.51 -33.07
N PHE A 37 28.73 -2.19 -32.12
CA PHE A 37 28.51 -1.61 -30.79
C PHE A 37 29.78 -1.65 -29.94
N LYS A 38 29.89 -0.71 -28.98
CA LYS A 38 30.98 -0.71 -27.98
C LYS A 38 31.07 -2.08 -27.30
N ILE A 39 32.28 -2.62 -27.16
CA ILE A 39 32.51 -3.96 -26.60
C ILE A 39 31.92 -4.13 -25.19
N SER A 40 31.91 -3.06 -24.39
CA SER A 40 31.27 -3.02 -23.07
C SER A 40 29.77 -3.35 -23.15
N ARG A 41 29.06 -2.84 -24.17
CA ARG A 41 27.63 -3.13 -24.40
C ARG A 41 27.41 -4.58 -24.84
N ILE A 42 28.29 -5.13 -25.67
CA ILE A 42 28.22 -6.53 -26.13
C ILE A 42 28.46 -7.49 -24.95
N ARG A 43 29.47 -7.22 -24.12
CA ARG A 43 29.76 -7.99 -22.90
C ARG A 43 28.56 -7.96 -21.94
N ALA A 44 28.07 -6.75 -21.62
CA ALA A 44 26.93 -6.59 -20.72
C ALA A 44 25.66 -7.30 -21.23
N PHE A 45 25.41 -7.26 -22.54
CA PHE A 45 24.28 -7.96 -23.16
C PHE A 45 24.32 -9.47 -22.92
N TYR A 46 25.47 -10.12 -23.17
CA TYR A 46 25.59 -11.56 -22.98
C TYR A 46 25.70 -11.97 -21.51
N MET A 47 26.34 -11.15 -20.66
CA MET A 47 26.33 -11.35 -19.20
C MET A 47 24.92 -11.35 -18.63
N ARG A 48 24.07 -10.41 -19.09
CA ARG A 48 22.67 -10.34 -18.66
C ARG A 48 21.91 -11.61 -19.05
N LYS A 49 22.12 -12.16 -20.24
CA LYS A 49 21.47 -13.42 -20.66
C LYS A 49 21.91 -14.60 -19.81
N VAL A 50 23.21 -14.76 -19.55
CA VAL A 50 23.71 -15.88 -18.73
C VAL A 50 23.16 -15.79 -17.30
N ARG A 51 23.22 -14.61 -16.66
CA ARG A 51 22.67 -14.42 -15.31
C ARG A 51 21.17 -14.66 -15.25
N PHE A 52 20.41 -14.01 -16.14
CA PHE A 52 18.95 -14.12 -16.13
C PHE A 52 18.46 -15.56 -16.34
N THR A 53 19.15 -16.35 -17.16
CA THR A 53 18.84 -17.78 -17.31
C THR A 53 19.17 -18.57 -16.05
N ALA A 54 20.35 -18.34 -15.44
CA ALA A 54 20.73 -19.00 -14.19
C ALA A 54 19.73 -18.69 -13.07
N ASP A 55 19.38 -17.42 -12.90
CA ASP A 55 18.42 -16.96 -11.89
C ASP A 55 17.06 -17.64 -12.11
N GLY A 56 16.60 -17.76 -13.37
CA GLY A 56 15.34 -18.45 -13.69
C GLY A 56 15.36 -19.94 -13.34
N PHE A 57 16.48 -20.64 -13.53
CA PHE A 57 16.63 -22.03 -13.08
C PHE A 57 16.68 -22.12 -11.54
N VAL A 58 17.49 -21.28 -10.91
CA VAL A 58 17.71 -21.28 -9.45
C VAL A 58 16.42 -20.93 -8.72
N GLU A 59 15.66 -19.95 -9.17
CA GLU A 59 14.35 -19.55 -8.62
C GLU A 59 13.39 -20.75 -8.60
N LYS A 60 13.21 -21.41 -9.75
CA LYS A 60 12.30 -22.55 -9.89
C LYS A 60 12.76 -23.79 -9.12
N LEU A 61 14.05 -24.12 -9.15
CA LEU A 61 14.59 -25.23 -8.36
C LEU A 61 14.47 -24.96 -6.85
N ASN A 62 14.68 -23.72 -6.43
CA ASN A 62 14.55 -23.34 -5.03
C ASN A 62 13.10 -23.44 -4.57
N GLU A 63 12.16 -22.92 -5.37
CA GLU A 63 10.71 -23.02 -5.12
C GLU A 63 10.28 -24.47 -4.88
N ILE A 64 10.74 -25.41 -5.73
CA ILE A 64 10.51 -26.84 -5.55
C ILE A 64 11.10 -27.32 -4.22
N VAL A 65 12.39 -27.12 -3.98
CA VAL A 65 13.06 -27.63 -2.76
C VAL A 65 12.43 -27.09 -1.47
N THR A 66 11.98 -25.84 -1.45
CA THR A 66 11.36 -25.23 -0.26
C THR A 66 9.91 -25.61 -0.04
N SER A 67 9.19 -25.96 -1.12
CA SER A 67 7.76 -26.30 -1.04
C SER A 67 7.49 -27.72 -0.52
N PHE A 68 8.43 -28.63 -0.73
CA PHE A 68 8.32 -30.01 -0.22
C PHE A 68 8.58 -30.09 1.30
N PRO A 69 7.83 -30.92 2.04
CA PRO A 69 8.05 -31.10 3.46
C PRO A 69 9.39 -31.75 3.78
N ASN A 70 10.12 -31.19 4.75
CA ASN A 70 11.32 -31.83 5.26
C ASN A 70 10.95 -33.03 6.15
N ILE A 71 11.09 -34.24 5.61
CA ILE A 71 10.73 -35.51 6.28
C ILE A 71 11.36 -35.65 7.68
N ASN A 72 12.52 -35.06 7.96
CA ASN A 72 13.17 -35.23 9.28
C ASN A 72 12.62 -34.28 10.36
N GLU A 73 11.97 -33.18 9.97
CA GLU A 73 11.49 -32.13 10.89
C GLU A 73 9.98 -32.20 11.14
N ILE A 74 9.26 -33.05 10.40
CA ILE A 74 7.82 -33.29 10.59
C ILE A 74 7.56 -34.29 11.72
N HIS A 75 6.27 -34.43 12.07
CA HIS A 75 5.82 -35.29 13.17
C HIS A 75 6.19 -36.75 12.86
N PRO A 76 6.60 -37.56 13.86
CA PRO A 76 6.93 -38.97 13.66
C PRO A 76 5.88 -39.74 12.85
N PHE A 77 4.58 -39.55 13.13
CA PHE A 77 3.48 -40.09 12.33
C PHE A 77 3.63 -39.80 10.82
N HIS A 78 3.75 -38.52 10.46
CA HIS A 78 3.83 -38.11 9.06
C HIS A 78 5.15 -38.53 8.43
N ARG A 79 6.26 -38.51 9.20
CA ARG A 79 7.56 -39.00 8.75
C ARG A 79 7.49 -40.47 8.34
N ASP A 80 6.96 -41.32 9.21
CA ASP A 80 6.94 -42.77 8.99
C ASP A 80 5.87 -43.14 7.93
N LEU A 81 4.76 -42.40 7.88
CA LEU A 81 3.79 -42.51 6.78
C LEU A 81 4.42 -42.18 5.43
N LEU A 82 5.15 -41.06 5.31
CA LEU A 82 5.84 -40.70 4.07
C LEU A 82 6.97 -41.67 3.72
N ASP A 83 7.62 -42.27 4.71
CA ASP A 83 8.65 -43.29 4.49
C ASP A 83 8.05 -44.52 3.80
N THR A 84 6.92 -45.03 4.31
CA THR A 84 6.23 -46.18 3.68
C THR A 84 5.68 -45.89 2.29
N LEU A 85 5.18 -44.67 2.06
CA LEU A 85 4.53 -44.32 0.80
C LEU A 85 5.54 -43.98 -0.31
N TYR A 86 6.63 -43.31 0.05
CA TYR A 86 7.51 -42.68 -0.93
C TYR A 86 8.97 -43.15 -0.88
N GLU A 87 9.32 -44.00 0.08
CA GLU A 87 10.70 -44.40 0.37
C GLU A 87 11.59 -43.19 0.71
N LYS A 88 11.83 -42.96 2.01
CA LYS A 88 12.56 -41.78 2.52
C LYS A 88 13.89 -41.53 1.83
N ASN A 89 14.62 -42.59 1.48
CA ASN A 89 15.93 -42.48 0.83
C ASN A 89 15.80 -41.90 -0.58
N HIS A 90 14.91 -42.45 -1.41
CA HIS A 90 14.71 -41.97 -2.77
C HIS A 90 14.18 -40.53 -2.79
N TYR A 91 13.28 -40.20 -1.87
CA TYR A 91 12.78 -38.84 -1.67
C TYR A 91 13.90 -37.84 -1.36
N LYS A 92 14.74 -38.13 -0.37
CA LYS A 92 15.85 -37.25 0.04
C LYS A 92 16.91 -37.13 -1.05
N VAL A 93 17.25 -38.22 -1.72
CA VAL A 93 18.24 -38.22 -2.82
C VAL A 93 17.75 -37.37 -3.99
N SER A 94 16.46 -37.42 -4.31
CA SER A 94 15.85 -36.61 -5.38
C SER A 94 15.92 -35.11 -5.05
N LEU A 95 15.47 -34.69 -3.87
CA LEU A 95 15.57 -33.27 -3.45
C LEU A 95 17.02 -32.79 -3.32
N ALA A 96 17.92 -33.63 -2.80
CA ALA A 96 19.34 -33.31 -2.72
C ALA A 96 19.97 -33.13 -4.11
N SER A 97 19.53 -33.92 -5.10
CA SER A 97 19.98 -33.79 -6.49
C SER A 97 19.56 -32.45 -7.10
N LEU A 98 18.34 -31.99 -6.83
CA LEU A 98 17.87 -30.64 -7.23
C LEU A 98 18.67 -29.53 -6.55
N SER A 99 18.93 -29.65 -5.24
CA SER A 99 19.74 -28.69 -4.49
C SER A 99 21.20 -28.61 -4.98
N ARG A 100 21.79 -29.76 -5.32
CA ARG A 100 23.13 -29.83 -5.95
C ARG A 100 23.12 -29.17 -7.33
N ALA A 101 22.11 -29.45 -8.16
CA ALA A 101 21.98 -28.83 -9.48
C ALA A 101 21.83 -27.31 -9.42
N LYS A 102 21.04 -26.79 -8.46
CA LYS A 102 20.94 -25.35 -8.17
C LYS A 102 22.32 -24.74 -7.94
N SER A 103 23.14 -25.36 -7.09
CA SER A 103 24.49 -24.89 -6.78
C SER A 103 25.44 -24.95 -7.99
N LEU A 104 25.36 -26.02 -8.80
CA LEU A 104 26.15 -26.16 -10.02
C LEU A 104 25.79 -25.13 -11.09
N ILE A 105 24.50 -24.83 -11.27
CA ILE A 105 24.03 -23.82 -12.24
C ILE A 105 24.54 -22.43 -11.85
N ASP A 106 24.48 -22.10 -10.57
CA ASP A 106 25.01 -20.84 -10.06
C ASP A 106 26.54 -20.73 -10.24
N GLN A 107 27.28 -21.81 -9.99
CA GLN A 107 28.72 -21.86 -10.27
C GLN A 107 29.03 -21.65 -11.76
N VAL A 108 28.33 -22.34 -12.66
CA VAL A 108 28.47 -22.16 -14.11
C VAL A 108 28.19 -20.70 -14.50
N SER A 109 27.14 -20.09 -13.94
CA SER A 109 26.82 -18.68 -14.18
C SER A 109 27.98 -17.76 -13.77
N ARG A 110 28.49 -17.92 -12.54
CA ARG A 110 29.59 -17.10 -12.01
C ARG A 110 30.86 -17.21 -12.86
N ASP A 111 31.25 -18.41 -13.26
CA ASP A 111 32.45 -18.63 -14.06
C ASP A 111 32.32 -18.07 -15.48
N TYR A 112 31.21 -18.31 -16.17
CA TYR A 112 31.01 -17.77 -17.53
C TYR A 112 30.83 -16.26 -17.56
N VAL A 113 30.21 -15.67 -16.52
CA VAL A 113 30.16 -14.22 -16.35
C VAL A 113 31.55 -13.64 -16.14
N ARG A 114 32.42 -14.33 -15.38
CA ARG A 114 33.83 -13.92 -15.20
C ARG A 114 34.59 -13.97 -16.52
N LEU A 115 34.45 -15.05 -17.30
CA LEU A 115 35.08 -15.20 -18.62
C LEU A 115 34.57 -14.16 -19.64
N LEU A 116 33.28 -13.84 -19.63
CA LEU A 116 32.68 -12.83 -20.52
C LEU A 116 33.26 -11.42 -20.31
N LYS A 117 33.87 -11.12 -19.15
CA LYS A 117 34.52 -9.81 -18.92
C LYS A 117 35.68 -9.56 -19.87
N PHE A 118 36.34 -10.62 -20.34
CA PHE A 118 37.52 -10.57 -21.21
C PHE A 118 37.21 -10.81 -22.69
N GLY A 119 35.94 -11.00 -23.07
CA GLY A 119 35.56 -11.25 -24.47
C GLY A 119 35.86 -10.05 -25.37
N GLN A 120 36.63 -10.24 -26.45
CA GLN A 120 37.09 -9.14 -27.31
C GLN A 120 36.24 -8.94 -28.56
N SER A 121 35.42 -9.93 -28.94
CA SER A 121 34.57 -9.88 -30.13
C SER A 121 33.15 -10.35 -29.86
N LEU A 122 32.22 -9.97 -30.74
CA LEU A 122 30.83 -10.44 -30.71
C LEU A 122 30.75 -11.97 -30.84
N PHE A 123 31.57 -12.56 -31.72
CA PHE A 123 31.60 -14.01 -31.93
C PHE A 123 32.05 -14.74 -30.66
N GLN A 124 33.14 -14.30 -30.04
CA GLN A 124 33.66 -14.92 -28.82
C GLN A 124 32.63 -14.85 -27.67
N CYS A 125 32.00 -13.69 -27.47
CA CYS A 125 30.96 -13.54 -26.44
C CYS A 125 29.71 -14.40 -26.75
N LYS A 126 29.33 -14.53 -28.04
CA LYS A 126 28.22 -15.39 -28.47
C LYS A 126 28.50 -16.86 -28.15
N GLN A 127 29.73 -17.35 -28.40
CA GLN A 127 30.12 -18.72 -28.09
C GLN A 127 30.14 -18.98 -26.59
N LEU A 128 30.70 -18.07 -25.78
CA LEU A 128 30.68 -18.17 -24.31
C LEU A 128 29.24 -18.26 -23.77
N LYS A 129 28.33 -17.43 -24.29
CA LYS A 129 26.91 -17.51 -23.92
C LYS A 129 26.29 -18.85 -24.30
N ARG A 130 26.55 -19.37 -25.51
CA ARG A 130 26.02 -20.68 -25.95
C ARG A 130 26.55 -21.82 -25.06
N ALA A 131 27.83 -21.79 -24.73
CA ALA A 131 28.45 -22.78 -23.85
C ALA A 131 27.87 -22.73 -22.42
N ALA A 132 27.66 -21.53 -21.84
CA ALA A 132 27.05 -21.39 -20.52
C ALA A 132 25.63 -21.99 -20.49
N LEU A 133 24.77 -21.58 -21.42
CA LEU A 133 23.39 -22.07 -21.50
C LEU A 133 23.35 -23.58 -21.80
N GLY A 134 24.26 -24.07 -22.66
CA GLY A 134 24.40 -25.50 -22.95
C GLY A 134 24.75 -26.31 -21.70
N ARG A 135 25.73 -25.86 -20.89
CA ARG A 135 26.11 -26.53 -19.64
C ARG A 135 24.97 -26.52 -18.61
N MET A 136 24.27 -25.40 -18.46
CA MET A 136 23.07 -25.33 -17.62
C MET A 136 22.00 -26.33 -18.09
N ALA A 137 21.78 -26.41 -19.41
CA ALA A 137 20.83 -27.36 -19.97
C ALA A 137 21.26 -28.82 -19.76
N THR A 138 22.56 -29.13 -19.85
CA THR A 138 23.08 -30.47 -19.54
C THR A 138 22.85 -30.86 -18.08
N ILE A 139 23.02 -29.92 -17.13
CA ILE A 139 22.72 -30.17 -15.71
C ILE A 139 21.24 -30.52 -15.54
N MET A 140 20.34 -29.74 -16.15
CA MET A 140 18.90 -30.02 -16.09
C MET A 140 18.52 -31.34 -16.77
N LYS A 141 19.16 -31.70 -17.89
CA LYS A 141 18.94 -33.00 -18.56
C LYS A 141 19.25 -34.19 -17.67
N ARG A 142 20.22 -34.07 -16.76
CA ARG A 142 20.55 -35.11 -15.77
C ARG A 142 19.50 -35.24 -14.65
N LEU A 143 18.58 -34.28 -14.49
CA LEU A 143 17.52 -34.29 -13.50
C LEU A 143 16.20 -34.91 -14.01
N LYS A 144 16.21 -35.61 -15.14
CA LYS A 144 15.01 -36.20 -15.73
C LYS A 144 14.24 -37.07 -14.73
N ASP A 145 14.90 -38.06 -14.14
CA ASP A 145 14.22 -39.05 -13.29
C ASP A 145 13.77 -38.45 -11.93
N PRO A 146 14.61 -37.64 -11.23
CA PRO A 146 14.17 -36.96 -10.01
C PRO A 146 12.95 -36.04 -10.19
N LEU A 147 12.86 -35.31 -11.31
CA LEU A 147 11.71 -34.42 -11.58
C LEU A 147 10.42 -35.20 -11.82
N VAL A 148 10.49 -36.30 -12.57
CA VAL A 148 9.33 -37.17 -12.82
C VAL A 148 8.83 -37.81 -11.52
N TYR A 149 9.74 -38.34 -10.71
CA TYR A 149 9.40 -38.91 -9.42
C TYR A 149 8.78 -37.87 -8.48
N LEU A 150 9.39 -36.69 -8.34
CA LEU A 150 8.86 -35.64 -7.44
C LEU A 150 7.48 -35.16 -7.89
N GLU A 151 7.18 -35.11 -9.20
CA GLU A 151 5.84 -34.75 -9.67
C GLU A 151 4.80 -35.81 -9.29
N GLN A 152 5.13 -37.10 -9.38
CA GLN A 152 4.25 -38.18 -8.92
C GLN A 152 4.00 -38.11 -7.41
N VAL A 153 5.08 -37.89 -6.62
CA VAL A 153 4.98 -37.70 -5.18
C VAL A 153 4.08 -36.51 -4.86
N ARG A 154 4.27 -35.37 -5.52
CA ARG A 154 3.45 -34.16 -5.34
C ARG A 154 1.97 -34.44 -5.57
N GLN A 155 1.63 -35.09 -6.68
CA GLN A 155 0.23 -35.41 -7.02
C GLN A 155 -0.43 -36.29 -5.98
N HIS A 156 0.29 -37.30 -5.47
CA HIS A 156 -0.22 -38.17 -4.40
C HIS A 156 -0.30 -37.43 -3.05
N LEU A 157 0.73 -36.65 -2.72
CA LEU A 157 0.86 -35.93 -1.45
C LEU A 157 -0.26 -34.89 -1.28
N GLY A 158 -0.68 -34.23 -2.36
CA GLY A 158 -1.80 -33.30 -2.35
C GLY A 158 -3.18 -33.94 -2.14
N ARG A 159 -3.29 -35.28 -2.28
CA ARG A 159 -4.52 -36.04 -2.02
C ARG A 159 -4.56 -36.68 -0.63
N LEU A 160 -3.44 -36.68 0.11
CA LEU A 160 -3.41 -37.23 1.46
C LEU A 160 -4.36 -36.45 2.36
N PRO A 161 -5.13 -37.15 3.22
CA PRO A 161 -6.05 -36.49 4.13
C PRO A 161 -5.28 -35.69 5.19
N SER A 162 -5.89 -34.60 5.64
CA SER A 162 -5.33 -33.82 6.74
C SER A 162 -5.61 -34.53 8.07
N ILE A 163 -4.55 -35.03 8.71
CA ILE A 163 -4.61 -35.69 10.01
C ILE A 163 -3.76 -34.90 11.00
N ASP A 164 -4.36 -34.43 12.09
CA ASP A 164 -3.63 -33.89 13.23
C ASP A 164 -3.46 -34.97 14.30
N PRO A 165 -2.23 -35.48 14.53
CA PRO A 165 -1.96 -36.53 15.51
C PRO A 165 -2.30 -36.17 16.97
N ASN A 166 -2.40 -34.87 17.29
CA ASN A 166 -2.67 -34.39 18.64
C ASN A 166 -4.15 -34.16 18.93
N THR A 167 -5.01 -34.10 17.89
CA THR A 167 -6.45 -33.89 18.06
C THR A 167 -7.18 -35.16 18.48
N ARG A 168 -8.43 -35.01 18.93
CA ARG A 168 -9.25 -36.11 19.47
C ARG A 168 -9.62 -37.05 18.34
N THR A 169 -9.03 -38.23 18.38
CA THR A 169 -9.10 -39.20 17.29
C THR A 169 -9.72 -40.50 17.74
N LEU A 170 -10.65 -41.03 16.94
CA LEU A 170 -11.08 -42.41 16.99
C LEU A 170 -10.39 -43.15 15.84
N LEU A 171 -9.67 -44.23 16.15
CA LEU A 171 -9.00 -45.05 15.15
C LEU A 171 -9.76 -46.35 14.99
N ILE A 172 -10.22 -46.65 13.78
CA ILE A 172 -11.03 -47.82 13.47
C ILE A 172 -10.11 -48.88 12.86
N CYS A 173 -9.90 -50.00 13.53
CA CYS A 173 -9.01 -51.08 13.09
C CYS A 173 -9.67 -52.45 13.24
N GLY A 174 -9.15 -53.46 12.54
CA GLY A 174 -9.69 -54.82 12.50
C GLY A 174 -9.44 -55.50 11.15
N TYR A 175 -9.87 -56.74 11.01
CA TYR A 175 -9.71 -57.52 9.77
C TYR A 175 -10.35 -56.83 8.55
N PRO A 176 -9.95 -57.17 7.30
CA PRO A 176 -10.71 -56.79 6.11
C PRO A 176 -12.18 -57.25 6.20
N ASN A 177 -13.10 -56.57 5.50
CA ASN A 177 -14.52 -56.96 5.39
C ASN A 177 -15.37 -57.04 6.68
N VAL A 178 -14.85 -56.63 7.84
CA VAL A 178 -15.61 -56.57 9.11
C VAL A 178 -16.57 -55.37 9.22
N GLY A 179 -16.57 -54.45 8.24
CA GLY A 179 -17.48 -53.29 8.20
C GLY A 179 -16.95 -51.97 8.78
N LYS A 180 -15.62 -51.81 8.88
CA LYS A 180 -14.95 -50.57 9.35
C LYS A 180 -15.34 -49.32 8.55
N SER A 181 -15.23 -49.41 7.22
CA SER A 181 -15.54 -48.31 6.31
C SER A 181 -17.04 -47.97 6.29
N SER A 182 -17.90 -48.98 6.45
CA SER A 182 -19.34 -48.79 6.63
C SER A 182 -19.64 -47.98 7.90
N PHE A 183 -18.99 -48.33 9.02
CA PHE A 183 -19.13 -47.56 10.26
C PHE A 183 -18.69 -46.11 10.10
N LEU A 184 -17.54 -45.85 9.44
CA LEU A 184 -17.06 -44.49 9.19
C LEU A 184 -18.09 -43.69 8.36
N LYS A 185 -18.68 -44.32 7.34
CA LYS A 185 -19.70 -43.72 6.47
C LYS A 185 -21.02 -43.44 7.20
N SER A 186 -21.44 -44.30 8.13
CA SER A 186 -22.68 -44.08 8.90
C SER A 186 -22.50 -43.02 9.99
N VAL A 187 -21.32 -42.93 10.60
CA VAL A 187 -21.04 -42.01 11.71
C VAL A 187 -20.63 -40.61 11.25
N THR A 188 -20.06 -40.50 10.04
CA THR A 188 -19.51 -39.24 9.51
C THR A 188 -20.01 -38.98 8.09
N ARG A 189 -19.76 -37.77 7.56
CA ARG A 189 -20.06 -37.45 6.15
C ARG A 189 -18.96 -37.89 5.18
N ALA A 190 -18.06 -38.79 5.58
CA ALA A 190 -16.99 -39.25 4.72
C ALA A 190 -17.52 -40.16 3.61
N GLU A 191 -17.12 -39.89 2.38
CA GLU A 191 -17.41 -40.75 1.23
C GLU A 191 -16.29 -41.80 1.10
N VAL A 192 -16.58 -43.02 1.55
CA VAL A 192 -15.66 -44.16 1.47
C VAL A 192 -16.32 -45.26 0.65
N GLU A 193 -15.54 -45.89 -0.22
CA GLU A 193 -15.98 -47.04 -1.00
C GLU A 193 -16.12 -48.27 -0.10
N VAL A 194 -17.29 -48.90 -0.13
CA VAL A 194 -17.60 -50.13 0.61
C VAL A 194 -17.88 -51.21 -0.42
N GLN A 195 -17.01 -52.21 -0.48
CA GLN A 195 -17.13 -53.35 -1.39
C GLN A 195 -16.87 -54.64 -0.62
N PRO A 196 -17.40 -55.80 -1.06
CA PRO A 196 -17.32 -57.05 -0.30
C PRO A 196 -15.96 -57.76 -0.40
N TYR A 197 -14.99 -57.21 -1.12
CA TYR A 197 -13.65 -57.81 -1.28
C TYR A 197 -12.60 -57.10 -0.41
N ALA A 198 -11.62 -57.87 0.08
CA ALA A 198 -10.58 -57.35 0.96
C ALA A 198 -9.75 -56.22 0.32
N PHE A 199 -9.20 -55.35 1.17
CA PHE A 199 -8.38 -54.19 0.76
C PHE A 199 -9.10 -53.19 -0.17
N THR A 200 -10.41 -53.02 -0.01
CA THR A 200 -11.15 -51.91 -0.64
C THR A 200 -10.52 -50.56 -0.28
N THR A 201 -10.15 -50.37 1.00
CA THR A 201 -9.41 -49.20 1.49
C THR A 201 -7.91 -49.47 1.51
N LYS A 202 -7.16 -48.80 0.62
CA LYS A 202 -5.69 -48.92 0.51
C LYS A 202 -4.92 -47.80 1.22
N SER A 203 -5.63 -46.80 1.74
CA SER A 203 -5.08 -45.64 2.42
C SER A 203 -5.95 -45.29 3.62
N LEU A 204 -5.40 -44.50 4.54
CA LEU A 204 -6.15 -43.97 5.67
C LEU A 204 -7.23 -43.00 5.17
N TYR A 205 -8.48 -43.21 5.59
CA TYR A 205 -9.57 -42.26 5.34
C TYR A 205 -9.94 -41.53 6.63
N VAL A 206 -10.32 -40.26 6.51
CA VAL A 206 -10.67 -39.42 7.66
C VAL A 206 -12.08 -38.91 7.50
N GLY A 207 -12.90 -39.16 8.51
CA GLY A 207 -14.21 -38.55 8.69
C GLY A 207 -14.20 -37.62 9.89
N HIS A 208 -14.96 -36.53 9.81
CA HIS A 208 -15.15 -35.62 10.93
C HIS A 208 -16.58 -35.68 11.42
N PHE A 209 -16.76 -35.57 12.73
CA PHE A 209 -18.06 -35.45 13.37
C PHE A 209 -17.94 -34.60 14.63
N ASP A 210 -19.08 -34.10 15.10
CA ASP A 210 -19.15 -33.24 16.28
C ASP A 210 -19.87 -33.98 17.41
N TYR A 211 -19.28 -33.93 18.61
CA TYR A 211 -19.85 -34.53 19.82
C TYR A 211 -19.54 -33.65 21.03
N LYS A 212 -20.55 -33.33 21.86
CA LYS A 212 -20.44 -32.39 23.00
C LYS A 212 -19.76 -31.07 22.61
N TYR A 213 -20.15 -30.49 21.46
CA TYR A 213 -19.58 -29.25 20.90
C TYR A 213 -18.08 -29.30 20.59
N LEU A 214 -17.51 -30.50 20.51
CA LEU A 214 -16.10 -30.72 20.17
C LEU A 214 -16.00 -31.45 18.84
N ARG A 215 -15.04 -31.02 18.02
CA ARG A 215 -14.66 -31.71 16.79
C ARG A 215 -13.86 -32.97 17.11
N PHE A 216 -14.31 -34.09 16.56
CA PHE A 216 -13.57 -35.36 16.55
C PHE A 216 -13.18 -35.73 15.12
N GLN A 217 -12.07 -36.46 15.00
CA GLN A 217 -11.67 -37.13 13.77
C GLN A 217 -11.81 -38.64 13.95
N ALA A 218 -12.49 -39.31 13.03
CA ALA A 218 -12.49 -40.75 12.90
C ALA A 218 -11.57 -41.13 11.74
N ILE A 219 -10.63 -42.03 11.99
CA ILE A 219 -9.68 -42.51 10.98
C ILE A 219 -10.00 -43.97 10.71
N ASP A 220 -10.39 -44.27 9.48
CA ASP A 220 -10.54 -45.64 9.00
C ASP A 220 -9.18 -46.14 8.48
N THR A 221 -8.82 -47.34 8.91
CA THR A 221 -7.54 -47.96 8.58
C THR A 221 -7.75 -49.11 7.61
N PRO A 222 -6.83 -49.31 6.63
CA PRO A 222 -6.77 -50.55 5.87
C PRO A 222 -6.77 -51.76 6.81
N GLY A 223 -7.46 -52.84 6.39
CA GLY A 223 -7.52 -54.07 7.17
C GLY A 223 -6.12 -54.63 7.45
N ILE A 224 -5.90 -55.08 8.68
CA ILE A 224 -4.62 -55.65 9.15
C ILE A 224 -4.79 -57.16 9.21
N LEU A 225 -3.77 -57.90 8.76
CA LEU A 225 -3.67 -59.35 8.91
C LEU A 225 -2.62 -59.74 9.96
N ASP A 226 -2.79 -60.90 10.61
CA ASP A 226 -1.87 -61.41 11.63
C ASP A 226 -0.63 -62.05 10.97
N ARG A 227 0.31 -61.19 10.56
CA ARG A 227 1.61 -61.59 9.98
C ARG A 227 2.75 -60.90 10.73
N PRO A 228 3.97 -61.47 10.73
CA PRO A 228 5.14 -60.79 11.28
C PRO A 228 5.31 -59.41 10.64
N THR A 229 5.72 -58.42 11.44
CA THR A 229 5.88 -57.02 10.98
C THR A 229 6.82 -56.86 9.80
N GLU A 230 7.79 -57.77 9.63
CA GLU A 230 8.75 -57.76 8.51
C GLU A 230 8.13 -58.17 7.17
N GLU A 231 7.02 -58.90 7.20
CA GLU A 231 6.31 -59.41 6.02
C GLU A 231 5.05 -58.60 5.69
N MET A 232 4.78 -57.53 6.44
CA MET A 232 3.62 -56.67 6.24
C MET A 232 3.79 -55.79 4.99
N ASN A 233 2.70 -55.65 4.23
CA ASN A 233 2.70 -54.78 3.06
C ASN A 233 2.70 -53.30 3.46
N ASN A 234 3.12 -52.41 2.54
CA ASN A 234 3.07 -50.96 2.74
C ASN A 234 1.67 -50.43 3.09
N ILE A 235 0.61 -51.13 2.68
CA ILE A 235 -0.79 -50.79 3.02
C ILE A 235 -1.06 -51.07 4.51
N GLU A 236 -0.63 -52.22 5.01
CA GLU A 236 -0.82 -52.64 6.41
C GLU A 236 0.05 -51.82 7.35
N MET A 237 1.28 -51.49 6.92
CA MET A 237 2.20 -50.63 7.67
C MET A 237 1.62 -49.24 7.95
N GLN A 238 0.78 -48.69 7.05
CA GLN A 238 0.08 -47.42 7.32
C GLN A 238 -0.84 -47.53 8.54
N SER A 239 -1.57 -48.64 8.67
CA SER A 239 -2.43 -48.90 9.82
C SER A 239 -1.60 -49.05 11.11
N ILE A 240 -0.48 -49.76 11.05
CA ILE A 240 0.43 -49.91 12.20
C ILE A 240 0.98 -48.55 12.66
N TYR A 241 1.44 -47.69 11.76
CA TYR A 241 1.94 -46.36 12.13
C TYR A 241 0.84 -45.43 12.64
N ALA A 242 -0.39 -45.54 12.13
CA ALA A 242 -1.53 -44.83 12.68
C ALA A 242 -1.83 -45.29 14.12
N ILE A 243 -1.80 -46.60 14.37
CA ILE A 243 -1.97 -47.16 15.72
C ILE A 243 -0.78 -46.77 16.62
N ALA A 244 0.44 -46.72 16.14
CA ALA A 244 1.60 -46.41 16.99
C ALA A 244 1.65 -44.92 17.41
N HIS A 245 1.44 -44.00 16.45
CA HIS A 245 1.75 -42.58 16.67
C HIS A 245 0.57 -41.69 17.04
N ILE A 246 -0.66 -42.06 16.64
CA ILE A 246 -1.83 -41.20 16.86
C ILE A 246 -2.36 -41.41 18.28
N ARG A 247 -2.55 -40.33 19.05
CA ARG A 247 -3.16 -40.43 20.39
C ARG A 247 -4.69 -40.51 20.28
N SER A 248 -5.19 -41.73 20.15
CA SER A 248 -6.59 -42.04 19.85
C SER A 248 -7.23 -42.98 20.88
N CYS A 249 -8.56 -43.04 20.85
CA CYS A 249 -9.29 -44.24 21.29
C CYS A 249 -9.33 -45.21 20.10
N VAL A 250 -8.97 -46.46 20.34
CA VAL A 250 -8.93 -47.50 19.31
C VAL A 250 -10.23 -48.29 19.36
N LEU A 251 -10.91 -48.36 18.23
CA LEU A 251 -12.08 -49.19 18.01
C LEU A 251 -11.64 -50.43 17.23
N TYR A 252 -11.58 -51.57 17.91
CA TYR A 252 -11.24 -52.84 17.29
C TYR A 252 -12.52 -53.55 16.83
N PHE A 253 -12.76 -53.57 15.52
CA PHE A 253 -13.93 -54.18 14.92
C PHE A 253 -13.74 -55.68 14.72
N MET A 254 -14.68 -56.45 15.25
CA MET A 254 -14.81 -57.90 15.07
C MET A 254 -16.13 -58.23 14.38
N ASP A 255 -16.12 -59.30 13.59
CA ASP A 255 -17.29 -59.87 12.93
C ASP A 255 -17.49 -61.31 13.41
N VAL A 256 -18.46 -61.51 14.31
CA VAL A 256 -18.79 -62.82 14.90
C VAL A 256 -19.58 -63.72 13.96
N SER A 257 -20.05 -63.19 12.83
CA SER A 257 -20.76 -63.98 11.81
C SER A 257 -19.83 -64.75 10.88
N GLU A 258 -18.51 -64.49 10.95
CA GLU A 258 -17.45 -65.07 10.10
C GLU A 258 -17.61 -64.78 8.59
N GLN A 259 -18.59 -63.94 8.20
CA GLN A 259 -18.78 -63.50 6.80
C GLN A 259 -17.60 -62.69 6.25
N CYS A 260 -16.74 -62.16 7.11
CA CYS A 260 -15.50 -61.48 6.71
C CYS A 260 -14.45 -62.43 6.08
N GLY A 261 -14.65 -63.75 6.17
CA GLY A 261 -13.73 -64.76 5.64
C GLY A 261 -12.65 -65.21 6.63
N PHE A 262 -12.77 -64.81 7.90
CA PHE A 262 -11.86 -65.17 8.98
C PHE A 262 -12.65 -65.63 10.21
N SER A 263 -12.14 -66.65 10.88
CA SER A 263 -12.74 -67.24 12.09
C SER A 263 -12.69 -66.28 13.29
N VAL A 264 -13.55 -66.49 14.28
CA VAL A 264 -13.50 -65.72 15.54
C VAL A 264 -12.15 -65.89 16.25
N ALA A 265 -11.58 -67.09 16.22
CA ALA A 265 -10.27 -67.38 16.83
C ALA A 265 -9.12 -66.58 16.19
N GLU A 266 -9.10 -66.45 14.86
CA GLU A 266 -8.10 -65.63 14.14
C GLU A 266 -8.25 -64.14 14.43
N GLN A 267 -9.48 -63.67 14.60
CA GLN A 267 -9.79 -62.30 15.02
C GLN A 267 -9.25 -62.01 16.42
N VAL A 268 -9.50 -62.90 17.38
CA VAL A 268 -8.98 -62.80 18.74
C VAL A 268 -7.46 -62.85 18.76
N LYS A 269 -6.85 -63.72 17.95
CA LYS A 269 -5.39 -63.83 17.84
C LYS A 269 -4.74 -62.52 17.38
N LEU A 270 -5.30 -61.89 16.34
CA LEU A 270 -4.83 -60.57 15.87
C LEU A 270 -4.93 -59.51 16.97
N PHE A 271 -6.03 -59.49 17.73
CA PHE A 271 -6.19 -58.56 18.85
C PHE A 271 -5.04 -58.68 19.86
N HIS A 272 -4.67 -59.91 20.23
CA HIS A 272 -3.56 -60.17 21.13
C HIS A 272 -2.20 -59.79 20.52
N SER A 273 -2.00 -59.97 19.21
CA SER A 273 -0.73 -59.62 18.55
C SER A 273 -0.52 -58.11 18.44
N ILE A 274 -1.57 -57.32 18.20
CA ILE A 274 -1.49 -55.85 18.14
C ILE A 274 -1.68 -55.14 19.50
N LYS A 275 -2.12 -55.87 20.54
CA LYS A 275 -2.31 -55.35 21.90
C LYS A 275 -1.13 -54.52 22.44
N PRO A 276 0.15 -54.88 22.22
CA PRO A 276 1.28 -54.06 22.67
C PRO A 276 1.26 -52.63 22.11
N LEU A 277 0.70 -52.43 20.92
CA LEU A 277 0.56 -51.11 20.28
C LEU A 277 -0.54 -50.25 20.91
N PHE A 278 -1.41 -50.86 21.73
CA PHE A 278 -2.49 -50.18 22.45
C PHE A 278 -2.06 -49.63 23.81
N ALA A 279 -0.77 -49.71 24.15
CA ALA A 279 -0.25 -49.11 25.38
C ALA A 279 -0.61 -47.62 25.48
N ASN A 280 -1.13 -47.21 26.63
CA ASN A 280 -1.62 -45.84 26.91
C ASN A 280 -2.79 -45.37 26.04
N LYS A 281 -3.54 -46.30 25.43
CA LYS A 281 -4.73 -46.00 24.62
C LYS A 281 -5.96 -46.67 25.20
N GLN A 282 -7.09 -46.01 25.04
CA GLN A 282 -8.39 -46.57 25.39
C GLN A 282 -8.83 -47.50 24.25
N VAL A 283 -9.22 -48.73 24.58
CA VAL A 283 -9.62 -49.74 23.58
C VAL A 283 -11.09 -50.10 23.80
N ILE A 284 -11.85 -50.14 22.70
CA ILE A 284 -13.21 -50.67 22.68
C ILE A 284 -13.24 -51.72 21.58
N VAL A 285 -13.64 -52.93 21.94
CA VAL A 285 -13.88 -54.02 21.00
C VAL A 285 -15.33 -53.93 20.57
N VAL A 286 -15.55 -53.84 19.27
CA VAL A 286 -16.83 -53.58 18.66
C VAL A 286 -17.22 -54.80 17.84
N ILE A 287 -18.25 -55.52 18.27
CA ILE A 287 -18.82 -56.63 17.54
C ILE A 287 -19.84 -56.08 16.54
N ASN A 288 -19.50 -56.16 15.25
CA ASN A 288 -20.35 -55.72 14.15
C ASN A 288 -21.16 -56.89 13.56
N LYS A 289 -22.17 -56.58 12.75
CA LYS A 289 -23.08 -57.51 12.06
C LYS A 289 -23.95 -58.35 13.01
N ILE A 290 -24.37 -57.74 14.11
CA ILE A 290 -25.25 -58.39 15.11
C ILE A 290 -26.65 -58.71 14.55
N ASP A 291 -27.01 -58.10 13.41
CA ASP A 291 -28.21 -58.42 12.64
C ASP A 291 -28.15 -59.83 12.01
N VAL A 292 -26.96 -60.39 11.80
CA VAL A 292 -26.75 -61.74 11.26
C VAL A 292 -26.59 -62.76 12.39
N LYS A 293 -25.69 -62.50 13.33
CA LYS A 293 -25.39 -63.41 14.44
C LYS A 293 -25.04 -62.59 15.69
N ARG A 294 -25.74 -62.83 16.81
CA ARG A 294 -25.45 -62.15 18.07
C ARG A 294 -24.37 -62.92 18.85
N PRO A 295 -23.62 -62.25 19.76
CA PRO A 295 -22.60 -62.91 20.58
C PRO A 295 -23.16 -64.03 21.48
N GLU A 296 -24.44 -63.95 21.83
CA GLU A 296 -25.16 -64.94 22.64
C GLU A 296 -25.39 -66.26 21.88
N ASP A 297 -25.43 -66.20 20.54
CA ASP A 297 -25.66 -67.35 19.66
C ASP A 297 -24.35 -68.04 19.22
N LEU A 298 -23.20 -67.65 19.82
CA LEU A 298 -21.90 -68.29 19.56
C LEU A 298 -21.75 -69.58 20.39
N ASP A 299 -20.95 -70.51 19.88
CA ASP A 299 -20.54 -71.71 20.60
C ASP A 299 -19.76 -71.34 21.88
N GLU A 300 -19.82 -72.21 22.89
CA GLU A 300 -19.21 -71.96 24.21
C GLU A 300 -17.72 -71.61 24.11
N GLU A 301 -16.97 -72.26 23.21
CA GLU A 301 -15.54 -71.98 22.96
C GLU A 301 -15.32 -70.53 22.47
N ASN A 302 -16.11 -70.07 21.51
CA ASN A 302 -16.00 -68.71 20.98
C ASN A 302 -16.48 -67.66 21.99
N GLN A 303 -17.47 -67.99 22.82
CA GLN A 303 -17.89 -67.14 23.93
C GLN A 303 -16.79 -67.00 24.99
N GLU A 304 -16.05 -68.07 25.29
CA GLU A 304 -14.90 -68.03 26.19
C GLU A 304 -13.79 -67.12 25.67
N LEU A 305 -13.50 -67.16 24.36
CA LEU A 305 -12.53 -66.24 23.73
C LEU A 305 -12.94 -64.77 23.90
N LEU A 306 -14.21 -64.44 23.69
CA LEU A 306 -14.74 -63.08 23.89
C LEU A 306 -14.69 -62.66 25.37
N LYS A 307 -15.03 -63.57 26.30
CA LYS A 307 -14.89 -63.34 27.74
C LYS A 307 -13.43 -63.10 28.13
N GLY A 308 -12.48 -63.80 27.51
CA GLY A 308 -11.05 -63.59 27.69
C GLY A 308 -10.55 -62.19 27.26
N ILE A 309 -11.16 -61.62 26.22
CA ILE A 309 -10.93 -60.22 25.82
C ILE A 309 -11.56 -59.27 26.84
N ALA A 310 -12.80 -59.52 27.25
CA ALA A 310 -13.55 -58.67 28.20
C ALA A 310 -12.92 -58.64 29.60
N ALA A 311 -12.24 -59.71 30.03
CA ALA A 311 -11.58 -59.80 31.33
C ALA A 311 -10.37 -58.85 31.47
N GLN A 312 -9.94 -58.20 30.39
CA GLN A 312 -8.81 -57.27 30.41
C GLN A 312 -9.26 -55.90 30.95
N PRO A 313 -8.49 -55.28 31.87
CA PRO A 313 -8.94 -54.11 32.64
C PRO A 313 -9.21 -52.85 31.80
N ASP A 314 -8.66 -52.77 30.59
CA ASP A 314 -8.73 -51.58 29.72
C ASP A 314 -9.61 -51.78 28.47
N VAL A 315 -10.32 -52.92 28.37
CA VAL A 315 -11.09 -53.30 27.18
C VAL A 315 -12.57 -53.38 27.53
N GLU A 316 -13.41 -52.74 26.71
CA GLU A 316 -14.87 -52.83 26.81
C GLU A 316 -15.42 -53.38 25.50
N ILE A 317 -16.35 -54.33 25.60
CA ILE A 317 -17.02 -54.92 24.44
C ILE A 317 -18.35 -54.21 24.22
N MET A 318 -18.63 -53.82 22.99
CA MET A 318 -19.90 -53.27 22.56
C MET A 318 -20.38 -53.95 21.29
N GLN A 319 -21.68 -53.90 21.05
CA GLN A 319 -22.34 -54.52 19.89
C GLN A 319 -22.92 -53.42 19.00
N LEU A 320 -22.83 -53.57 17.67
CA LEU A 320 -23.51 -52.69 16.73
C LEU A 320 -23.88 -53.44 15.44
N SER A 321 -24.86 -52.90 14.70
CA SER A 321 -25.09 -53.23 13.30
C SER A 321 -25.00 -51.96 12.46
N CYS A 322 -24.07 -51.94 11.49
CA CYS A 322 -24.02 -50.86 10.51
C CYS A 322 -25.18 -50.92 9.50
N HIS A 323 -25.83 -52.08 9.34
CA HIS A 323 -26.92 -52.26 8.39
C HIS A 323 -28.27 -51.84 8.99
N ALA A 324 -28.56 -52.28 10.22
CA ALA A 324 -29.77 -51.94 10.95
C ALA A 324 -29.68 -50.59 11.70
N GLU A 325 -28.50 -49.94 11.69
CA GLU A 325 -28.17 -48.73 12.45
C GLU A 325 -28.31 -48.87 13.98
N GLU A 326 -28.36 -50.10 14.49
CA GLU A 326 -28.44 -50.44 15.91
C GLU A 326 -27.07 -50.24 16.59
N GLY A 327 -27.03 -49.55 17.74
CA GLY A 327 -25.81 -49.39 18.55
C GLY A 327 -24.74 -48.43 18.01
N LEU A 328 -24.88 -47.89 16.78
CA LEU A 328 -23.88 -47.02 16.14
C LEU A 328 -23.51 -45.79 16.97
N MET A 329 -24.52 -45.04 17.39
CA MET A 329 -24.33 -43.79 18.12
C MET A 329 -23.84 -44.04 19.55
N GLU A 330 -24.25 -45.14 20.15
CA GLU A 330 -23.83 -45.55 21.50
C GLU A 330 -22.33 -45.85 21.52
N VAL A 331 -21.84 -46.66 20.59
CA VAL A 331 -20.41 -46.97 20.45
C VAL A 331 -19.60 -45.70 20.22
N ARG A 332 -20.04 -44.83 19.31
CA ARG A 332 -19.39 -43.54 19.07
C ARG A 332 -19.33 -42.68 20.33
N ASN A 333 -20.45 -42.52 21.02
CA ASN A 333 -20.55 -41.68 22.21
C ASN A 333 -19.65 -42.22 23.32
N ARG A 334 -19.67 -43.53 23.55
CA ARG A 334 -18.84 -44.20 24.55
C ARG A 334 -17.35 -44.05 24.26
N ALA A 335 -16.94 -44.21 23.01
CA ALA A 335 -15.57 -43.99 22.57
C ALA A 335 -15.11 -42.54 22.80
N CYS A 336 -15.99 -41.57 22.52
CA CYS A 336 -15.71 -40.15 22.76
C CYS A 336 -15.57 -39.86 24.26
N GLU A 337 -16.44 -40.40 25.10
CA GLU A 337 -16.39 -40.20 26.56
C GLU A 337 -15.14 -40.79 27.19
N LYS A 338 -14.77 -42.04 26.81
CA LYS A 338 -13.52 -42.66 27.25
C LYS A 338 -12.30 -41.83 26.86
N LEU A 339 -12.26 -41.35 25.61
CA LEU A 339 -11.16 -40.50 25.14
C LEU A 339 -11.10 -39.17 25.89
N LEU A 340 -12.26 -38.55 26.18
CA LEU A 340 -12.33 -37.29 26.92
C LEU A 340 -11.87 -37.48 28.36
N ALA A 341 -12.27 -38.55 29.04
CA ALA A 341 -11.85 -38.86 30.40
C ALA A 341 -10.31 -38.95 30.49
N ALA A 342 -9.69 -39.77 29.62
CA ALA A 342 -8.23 -39.89 29.56
C ALA A 342 -7.52 -38.56 29.26
N ARG A 343 -8.07 -37.73 28.36
CA ARG A 343 -7.49 -36.42 28.02
C ARG A 343 -7.63 -35.39 29.13
N VAL A 344 -8.77 -35.37 29.82
CA VAL A 344 -8.99 -34.49 30.96
C VAL A 344 -8.04 -34.86 32.09
N GLU A 345 -7.87 -36.15 32.37
CA GLU A 345 -6.92 -36.63 33.37
C GLU A 345 -5.48 -36.21 33.03
N GLN A 346 -5.03 -36.41 31.79
CA GLN A 346 -3.71 -35.97 31.34
C GLN A 346 -3.55 -34.44 31.47
N LYS A 347 -4.59 -33.67 31.12
CA LYS A 347 -4.57 -32.21 31.23
C LYS A 347 -4.49 -31.77 32.70
N LEU A 348 -5.21 -32.42 33.61
CA LEU A 348 -5.17 -32.15 35.04
C LEU A 348 -3.78 -32.44 35.65
N ARG A 349 -3.06 -33.45 35.15
CA ARG A 349 -1.67 -33.73 35.58
C ARG A 349 -0.73 -32.57 35.22
N HIS A 350 -0.88 -31.97 34.03
CA HIS A 350 -0.08 -30.81 33.60
C HIS A 350 -0.48 -29.50 34.32
N VAL A 351 -1.73 -29.37 34.76
CA VAL A 351 -2.29 -28.19 35.45
C VAL A 351 -1.63 -27.90 36.80
N LYS A 352 -1.02 -28.90 37.46
CA LYS A 352 -0.28 -28.71 38.73
C LYS A 352 1.01 -27.88 38.57
N GLY A 353 1.43 -27.55 37.34
CA GLY A 353 2.67 -26.82 37.03
C GLY A 353 2.54 -25.31 36.76
N GLY A 354 1.40 -24.66 37.07
CA GLY A 354 1.27 -23.19 37.07
C GLY A 354 0.58 -22.53 35.86
N ALA A 355 0.44 -23.22 34.73
CA ALA A 355 -0.14 -22.66 33.49
C ALA A 355 -1.69 -22.67 33.41
N SER A 356 -2.39 -22.73 34.56
CA SER A 356 -3.80 -23.15 34.63
C SER A 356 -4.79 -22.15 35.24
N SER A 357 -4.32 -21.02 35.79
CA SER A 357 -5.19 -19.95 36.31
C SER A 357 -6.21 -19.50 35.28
N ASP A 358 -5.78 -19.39 34.02
CA ASP A 358 -6.61 -18.83 32.95
C ASP A 358 -7.78 -19.74 32.58
N LEU A 359 -7.58 -21.07 32.61
CA LEU A 359 -8.65 -22.04 32.35
C LEU A 359 -9.63 -22.13 33.52
N LEU A 360 -9.12 -22.08 34.75
CA LEU A 360 -9.95 -22.06 35.95
C LEU A 360 -10.85 -20.82 35.98
N ASN A 361 -10.33 -19.66 35.55
CA ASN A 361 -11.11 -18.43 35.43
C ASN A 361 -12.26 -18.53 34.41
N GLN A 362 -12.07 -19.27 33.31
CA GLN A 362 -13.12 -19.49 32.30
C GLN A 362 -14.21 -20.47 32.76
N VAL A 363 -13.84 -21.50 33.52
CA VAL A 363 -14.78 -22.52 34.01
C VAL A 363 -15.53 -22.04 35.25
N HIS A 364 -14.96 -21.09 36.00
CA HIS A 364 -15.58 -20.53 37.19
C HIS A 364 -16.84 -19.71 36.84
N ILE A 365 -18.00 -20.20 37.28
CA ILE A 365 -19.27 -19.47 37.18
C ILE A 365 -19.37 -18.54 38.38
N ALA A 366 -19.37 -17.22 38.13
CA ALA A 366 -19.54 -16.23 39.18
C ALA A 366 -20.95 -16.30 39.78
N GLN A 367 -21.04 -16.50 41.09
CA GLN A 367 -22.29 -16.47 41.83
C GLN A 367 -22.51 -15.06 42.39
N PRO A 368 -23.60 -14.36 42.00
CA PRO A 368 -23.86 -13.03 42.53
C PRO A 368 -24.18 -13.12 44.02
N VAL A 369 -23.41 -12.40 44.84
CA VAL A 369 -23.71 -12.24 46.27
C VAL A 369 -24.88 -11.28 46.42
N LYS A 370 -25.87 -11.65 47.24
CA LYS A 370 -27.05 -10.80 47.50
C LYS A 370 -26.61 -9.47 48.13
N ARG A 371 -26.77 -8.37 47.39
CA ARG A 371 -26.38 -7.02 47.80
C ARG A 371 -27.52 -6.28 48.51
N ASP A 372 -28.74 -6.39 47.96
CA ASP A 372 -29.96 -5.68 48.40
C ASP A 372 -31.18 -6.64 48.32
N ASP A 373 -32.29 -6.26 48.95
CA ASP A 373 -33.59 -6.96 48.88
C ASP A 373 -34.47 -6.53 47.68
N ILE A 374 -33.89 -5.85 46.67
CA ILE A 374 -34.61 -5.43 45.45
C ILE A 374 -34.60 -6.57 44.43
N GLU A 375 -35.80 -7.03 44.04
CA GLU A 375 -35.99 -8.03 42.98
C GLU A 375 -35.76 -7.45 41.58
N ARG A 376 -35.04 -8.19 40.72
CA ARG A 376 -34.74 -7.82 39.33
C ARG A 376 -35.18 -8.95 38.39
N PRO A 377 -36.48 -9.09 38.10
CA PRO A 377 -36.99 -10.16 37.25
C PRO A 377 -36.59 -9.97 35.78
N SER A 378 -36.56 -11.06 35.02
CA SER A 378 -36.38 -11.01 33.56
C SER A 378 -37.65 -10.48 32.89
N ALA A 379 -37.58 -9.33 32.23
CA ALA A 379 -38.71 -8.73 31.50
C ALA A 379 -38.76 -9.23 30.04
N VAL A 380 -39.42 -10.38 29.82
CA VAL A 380 -39.68 -10.91 28.46
C VAL A 380 -41.12 -10.56 28.06
N PRO A 381 -41.35 -9.72 27.03
CA PRO A 381 -42.69 -9.33 26.60
C PRO A 381 -43.54 -10.55 26.19
N GLU A 382 -44.83 -10.52 26.51
CA GLU A 382 -45.77 -11.59 26.18
C GLU A 382 -45.80 -11.91 24.68
N ALA A 383 -45.72 -10.88 23.84
CA ALA A 383 -45.69 -11.02 22.38
C ALA A 383 -44.55 -11.92 21.87
N VAL A 384 -43.40 -11.97 22.55
CA VAL A 384 -42.26 -12.84 22.18
C VAL A 384 -42.50 -14.27 22.65
N GLN A 385 -43.15 -14.46 23.79
CA GLN A 385 -43.45 -15.80 24.34
C GLN A 385 -44.44 -16.56 23.46
N PHE A 386 -45.44 -15.86 22.90
CA PHE A 386 -46.43 -16.45 21.98
C PHE A 386 -46.00 -16.43 20.51
N LEU A 387 -44.81 -15.90 20.20
CA LEU A 387 -44.33 -15.84 18.82
C LEU A 387 -43.99 -17.25 18.30
N GLN A 388 -44.67 -17.66 17.22
CA GLN A 388 -44.37 -18.93 16.58
C GLN A 388 -42.94 -18.95 16.03
N LYS A 389 -42.25 -20.09 16.21
CA LYS A 389 -40.90 -20.27 15.68
C LYS A 389 -40.94 -20.24 14.16
N TYR A 390 -40.07 -19.42 13.57
CA TYR A 390 -39.95 -19.33 12.12
C TYR A 390 -39.46 -20.66 11.52
N ASP A 391 -40.26 -21.25 10.64
CA ASP A 391 -39.87 -22.35 9.77
C ASP A 391 -39.77 -21.86 8.33
N LYS A 392 -38.64 -22.15 7.68
CA LYS A 392 -38.41 -21.79 6.28
C LYS A 392 -39.30 -22.62 5.34
N ASN A 393 -39.64 -23.85 5.71
CA ASN A 393 -40.34 -24.78 4.83
C ASN A 393 -41.87 -24.71 4.95
N ASP A 394 -42.39 -23.95 5.92
CA ASP A 394 -43.82 -23.75 6.08
C ASP A 394 -44.38 -22.83 4.97
N PRO A 395 -45.38 -23.27 4.17
CA PRO A 395 -46.02 -22.44 3.15
C PRO A 395 -46.68 -21.16 3.72
N ASN A 396 -47.18 -21.21 4.95
CA ASN A 396 -47.90 -20.10 5.59
C ASN A 396 -46.98 -19.23 6.47
N ARG A 397 -45.67 -19.37 6.34
CA ARG A 397 -44.70 -18.56 7.09
C ARG A 397 -44.87 -17.06 6.82
N ARG A 398 -44.54 -16.24 7.82
CA ARG A 398 -44.42 -14.78 7.63
C ARG A 398 -43.37 -14.49 6.56
N LYS A 399 -43.75 -13.73 5.52
CA LYS A 399 -42.79 -13.23 4.52
C LYS A 399 -41.75 -12.34 5.20
N LEU A 400 -40.48 -12.66 5.02
CA LEU A 400 -39.39 -11.81 5.49
C LEU A 400 -39.05 -10.77 4.42
N MET A 401 -38.41 -9.66 4.82
CA MET A 401 -37.99 -8.62 3.88
C MET A 401 -37.07 -9.16 2.76
N ARG A 402 -36.32 -10.23 3.04
CA ARG A 402 -35.51 -10.94 2.06
C ARG A 402 -36.33 -11.58 0.94
N ASP A 403 -37.48 -12.19 1.27
CA ASP A 403 -38.36 -12.79 0.26
C ASP A 403 -38.97 -11.70 -0.63
N ILE A 404 -39.37 -10.58 -0.03
CA ILE A 404 -39.89 -9.40 -0.75
C ILE A 404 -38.83 -8.79 -1.67
N GLN A 405 -37.58 -8.74 -1.21
CA GLN A 405 -36.45 -8.30 -2.03
C GLN A 405 -36.24 -9.23 -3.22
N ASP A 406 -36.24 -10.54 -3.01
CA ASP A 406 -36.03 -11.53 -4.07
C ASP A 406 -37.17 -11.50 -5.11
N GLU A 407 -38.42 -11.27 -4.68
CA GLU A 407 -39.58 -11.08 -5.56
C GLU A 407 -39.47 -9.80 -6.43
N ASN A 408 -38.87 -8.73 -5.90
CA ASN A 408 -38.82 -7.41 -6.53
C ASN A 408 -37.47 -7.09 -7.23
N GLY A 409 -36.80 -8.11 -7.76
CA GLY A 409 -35.58 -7.95 -8.58
C GLY A 409 -34.27 -8.20 -7.84
N GLY A 410 -34.31 -8.60 -6.57
CA GLY A 410 -33.16 -9.09 -5.82
C GLY A 410 -32.21 -8.01 -5.31
N ALA A 411 -31.11 -8.48 -4.73
CA ALA A 411 -30.09 -7.61 -4.15
C ALA A 411 -29.42 -6.72 -5.21
N GLY A 412 -29.37 -5.41 -4.94
CA GLY A 412 -28.74 -4.41 -5.81
C GLY A 412 -29.71 -3.67 -6.74
N VAL A 413 -30.92 -4.18 -6.96
CA VAL A 413 -32.00 -3.49 -7.72
C VAL A 413 -33.12 -3.05 -6.80
N PHE A 414 -33.51 -3.91 -5.85
CA PHE A 414 -34.56 -3.60 -4.90
C PHE A 414 -34.15 -2.45 -3.95
N SER A 415 -34.96 -1.39 -3.93
CA SER A 415 -34.81 -0.27 -3.00
C SER A 415 -35.76 -0.44 -1.82
N ILE A 416 -35.21 -0.49 -0.61
CA ILE A 416 -36.00 -0.58 0.62
C ILE A 416 -36.62 0.80 0.90
N ASP A 417 -37.94 0.83 1.09
CA ASP A 417 -38.64 2.01 1.59
C ASP A 417 -38.49 2.06 3.12
N MET A 418 -37.62 2.94 3.61
CA MET A 418 -37.32 3.09 5.04
C MET A 418 -38.50 3.69 5.83
N SER A 419 -39.39 4.43 5.15
CA SER A 419 -40.50 5.16 5.79
C SER A 419 -41.72 4.29 6.08
N LYS A 420 -41.82 3.14 5.41
CA LYS A 420 -43.00 2.26 5.40
C LYS A 420 -43.43 1.80 6.79
N ASP A 421 -42.46 1.44 7.63
CA ASP A 421 -42.70 0.82 8.95
C ASP A 421 -42.67 1.85 10.11
N TYR A 422 -42.69 3.15 9.81
CA TYR A 422 -42.76 4.20 10.84
C TYR A 422 -44.13 4.21 11.53
N LEU A 423 -44.12 4.49 12.84
CA LEU A 423 -45.32 4.69 13.64
C LEU A 423 -45.50 6.20 13.86
N LEU A 424 -46.44 6.79 13.13
CA LEU A 424 -46.80 8.21 13.22
C LEU A 424 -48.29 8.33 13.57
N GLU A 425 -48.72 9.51 14.01
CA GLU A 425 -50.13 9.75 14.38
C GLU A 425 -51.08 9.60 13.18
N ASP A 426 -50.70 10.18 12.04
CA ASP A 426 -51.33 9.93 10.74
C ASP A 426 -50.45 9.00 9.88
N GLU A 427 -51.04 8.16 9.04
CA GLU A 427 -50.28 7.35 8.08
C GLU A 427 -50.03 8.10 6.76
N ALA A 428 -50.83 9.14 6.46
CA ALA A 428 -50.76 9.87 5.20
C ALA A 428 -49.41 10.57 4.98
N TRP A 429 -48.86 11.17 6.03
CA TRP A 429 -47.59 11.91 6.00
C TRP A 429 -46.32 11.06 6.18
N LYS A 430 -46.41 9.71 6.17
CA LYS A 430 -45.21 8.84 6.29
C LYS A 430 -44.15 9.12 5.21
N LYS A 431 -44.58 9.58 4.04
CA LYS A 431 -43.72 9.87 2.89
C LYS A 431 -43.33 11.34 2.75
N ASP A 432 -43.72 12.19 3.70
CA ASP A 432 -43.41 13.60 3.65
C ASP A 432 -41.91 13.83 3.89
N ILE A 433 -41.36 14.82 3.18
CA ILE A 433 -39.94 15.17 3.27
C ILE A 433 -39.83 16.35 4.24
N MET A 434 -39.18 16.13 5.39
CA MET A 434 -38.86 17.21 6.32
C MET A 434 -37.81 18.15 5.70
N PRO A 435 -38.07 19.46 5.58
CA PRO A 435 -37.05 20.41 5.14
C PRO A 435 -35.91 20.43 6.16
N GLU A 436 -34.67 20.18 5.72
CA GLU A 436 -33.52 20.15 6.63
C GLU A 436 -32.89 21.54 6.82
N LEU A 437 -32.96 22.39 5.79
CA LEU A 437 -32.28 23.69 5.72
C LEU A 437 -33.23 24.78 5.24
N LEU A 438 -33.18 25.93 5.91
CA LEU A 438 -33.89 27.15 5.53
C LEU A 438 -32.98 28.36 5.73
N ASN A 439 -32.71 29.13 4.66
CA ASN A 439 -31.92 30.36 4.69
C ASN A 439 -30.54 30.25 5.41
N GLY A 440 -29.85 29.12 5.22
CA GLY A 440 -28.53 28.86 5.81
C GLY A 440 -28.56 28.40 7.28
N ARG A 441 -29.74 28.14 7.84
CA ARG A 441 -29.93 27.54 9.17
C ARG A 441 -30.57 26.16 9.03
N ASN A 442 -30.28 25.25 9.96
CA ASN A 442 -30.93 23.94 9.99
C ASN A 442 -32.31 24.06 10.63
N VAL A 443 -33.31 23.37 10.10
CA VAL A 443 -34.68 23.39 10.63
C VAL A 443 -34.76 22.60 11.94
N TYR A 444 -34.01 21.51 12.09
CA TYR A 444 -33.98 20.68 13.31
C TYR A 444 -33.60 21.45 14.58
N ASP A 445 -32.79 22.52 14.45
CA ASP A 445 -32.38 23.37 15.56
C ASP A 445 -33.54 24.19 16.14
N PHE A 446 -34.64 24.33 15.38
CA PHE A 446 -35.84 25.10 15.72
C PHE A 446 -37.09 24.23 15.90
N ILE A 447 -36.96 22.89 15.91
CA ILE A 447 -38.12 22.02 16.18
C ILE A 447 -38.37 21.98 17.68
N ASP A 448 -39.48 22.59 18.11
CA ASP A 448 -39.94 22.62 19.48
C ASP A 448 -41.48 22.52 19.50
N PRO A 449 -42.08 21.64 20.33
CA PRO A 449 -43.54 21.54 20.42
C PRO A 449 -44.22 22.87 20.74
N ASP A 450 -43.55 23.79 21.43
CA ASP A 450 -44.11 25.05 21.90
C ASP A 450 -43.58 26.28 21.12
N ILE A 451 -43.00 26.11 19.92
CA ILE A 451 -42.34 27.19 19.17
C ILE A 451 -43.23 28.41 18.90
N ALA A 452 -44.51 28.21 18.60
CA ALA A 452 -45.44 29.30 18.31
C ALA A 452 -45.63 30.23 19.52
N SER A 453 -45.65 29.66 20.73
CA SER A 453 -45.76 30.45 21.97
C SER A 453 -44.51 31.31 22.22
N LYS A 454 -43.33 30.77 21.91
CA LYS A 454 -42.05 31.48 22.02
C LYS A 454 -41.92 32.59 20.99
N LEU A 455 -42.40 32.35 19.76
CA LEU A 455 -42.44 33.36 18.71
C LEU A 455 -43.34 34.52 19.10
N GLN A 456 -44.53 34.23 19.63
CA GLN A 456 -45.46 35.26 20.09
C GLN A 456 -44.84 36.14 21.18
N ALA A 457 -44.14 35.55 22.16
CA ALA A 457 -43.45 36.32 23.18
C ALA A 457 -42.33 37.22 22.64
N LEU A 458 -41.68 36.82 21.54
CA LEU A 458 -40.63 37.60 20.87
C LEU A 458 -41.23 38.72 20.01
N GLU A 459 -42.34 38.47 19.33
CA GLU A 459 -43.11 39.49 18.60
C GLU A 459 -43.63 40.57 19.56
N ASP A 460 -44.17 40.19 20.73
CA ASP A 460 -44.59 41.13 21.78
C ASP A 460 -43.41 41.99 22.31
N GLU A 461 -42.20 41.43 22.34
CA GLU A 461 -40.97 42.16 22.73
C GLU A 461 -40.54 43.15 21.64
N GLU A 462 -40.54 42.74 20.36
CA GLU A 462 -40.22 43.61 19.22
C GLU A 462 -41.23 44.76 19.07
N GLU A 463 -42.54 44.50 19.21
CA GLU A 463 -43.57 45.55 19.18
C GLU A 463 -43.34 46.60 20.29
N LYS A 464 -42.87 46.15 21.46
CA LYS A 464 -42.52 47.06 22.55
C LYS A 464 -41.28 47.89 22.22
N LEU A 465 -40.25 47.30 21.59
CA LEU A 465 -39.03 48.01 21.17
C LEU A 465 -39.31 49.03 20.05
N GLU A 466 -40.20 48.72 19.11
CA GLU A 466 -40.64 49.66 18.07
C GLU A 466 -41.39 50.87 18.67
N GLN A 467 -42.28 50.64 19.65
CA GLN A 467 -42.97 51.74 20.35
C GLN A 467 -42.02 52.65 21.12
N GLU A 468 -40.88 52.12 21.58
CA GLU A 468 -39.84 52.88 22.27
C GLU A 468 -38.91 53.66 21.30
N GLY A 469 -39.09 53.51 19.97
CA GLY A 469 -38.33 54.24 18.94
C GLY A 469 -36.91 53.73 18.73
N PHE A 470 -36.59 52.49 19.14
CA PHE A 470 -35.23 51.94 19.07
C PHE A 470 -34.66 51.83 17.64
N TYR A 471 -35.53 51.66 16.64
CA TYR A 471 -35.16 51.46 15.24
C TYR A 471 -35.20 52.74 14.39
N ASP A 472 -35.52 53.90 14.98
CA ASP A 472 -35.44 55.18 14.26
C ASP A 472 -33.97 55.59 14.11
N SER A 473 -33.43 55.43 12.91
CA SER A 473 -32.09 55.93 12.56
C SER A 473 -32.19 57.42 12.20
N GLU A 474 -31.76 58.30 13.09
CA GLU A 474 -31.58 59.72 12.75
C GLU A 474 -30.38 59.87 11.81
N GLU A 475 -30.62 60.22 10.54
CA GLU A 475 -29.57 60.74 9.65
C GLU A 475 -29.38 62.23 9.97
N GLU A 476 -28.30 62.58 10.69
CA GLU A 476 -27.87 63.97 10.84
C GLU A 476 -27.41 64.50 9.47
N ILE A 477 -28.03 65.58 8.99
CA ILE A 477 -27.59 66.34 7.82
C ILE A 477 -26.25 66.99 8.20
N GLU A 478 -25.14 66.53 7.62
CA GLU A 478 -23.81 67.10 7.86
C GLU A 478 -23.74 68.55 7.34
N ASP A 479 -23.16 69.42 8.18
CA ASP A 479 -23.03 70.87 7.97
C ASP A 479 -22.10 71.18 6.77
N ASP A 480 -22.37 72.27 6.02
CA ASP A 480 -21.62 72.66 4.81
C ASP A 480 -20.09 72.72 5.03
N GLU A 481 -19.63 72.98 6.27
CA GLU A 481 -18.21 72.99 6.64
C GLU A 481 -17.52 71.60 6.51
N ALA A 482 -18.24 70.51 6.75
CA ALA A 482 -17.68 69.15 6.70
C ALA A 482 -17.43 68.71 5.25
N GLU A 483 -18.34 69.04 4.33
CA GLU A 483 -18.17 68.80 2.90
C GLU A 483 -16.99 69.61 2.32
N ASP A 484 -16.86 70.88 2.73
CA ASP A 484 -15.76 71.77 2.32
C ASP A 484 -14.37 71.25 2.75
N ILE A 485 -14.25 70.72 3.98
CA ILE A 485 -13.01 70.10 4.46
C ILE A 485 -12.63 68.91 3.59
N HIS A 486 -13.63 68.13 3.17
CA HIS A 486 -13.43 66.94 2.35
C HIS A 486 -12.96 67.30 0.93
N GLU A 487 -13.53 68.33 0.31
CA GLU A 487 -13.08 68.85 -0.98
C GLU A 487 -11.66 69.43 -0.91
N GLN A 488 -11.35 70.23 0.11
CA GLN A 488 -10.02 70.80 0.32
C GLN A 488 -8.95 69.71 0.50
N ALA A 489 -9.27 68.65 1.25
CA ALA A 489 -8.36 67.52 1.44
C ALA A 489 -8.07 66.78 0.13
N GLN A 490 -9.06 66.62 -0.75
CA GLN A 490 -8.86 66.02 -2.07
C GLN A 490 -8.00 66.90 -2.98
N TRP A 491 -8.25 68.21 -3.01
CA TRP A 491 -7.43 69.16 -3.77
C TRP A 491 -5.96 69.14 -3.33
N LEU A 492 -5.71 69.11 -2.02
CA LEU A 492 -4.35 69.06 -1.45
C LEU A 492 -3.60 67.80 -1.89
N ARG A 493 -4.26 66.63 -1.83
CA ARG A 493 -3.68 65.35 -2.27
C ARG A 493 -3.29 65.40 -3.76
N ASN A 494 -4.13 65.99 -4.60
CA ASN A 494 -3.86 66.14 -6.02
C ASN A 494 -2.69 67.09 -6.30
N LYS A 495 -2.60 68.22 -5.59
CA LYS A 495 -1.50 69.19 -5.72
C LYS A 495 -0.15 68.62 -5.31
N ILE A 496 -0.10 67.84 -4.21
CA ILE A 496 1.11 67.13 -3.76
C ILE A 496 1.61 66.15 -4.83
N LYS A 497 0.69 65.42 -5.48
CA LYS A 497 1.02 64.47 -6.55
C LYS A 497 1.64 65.17 -7.77
N MET A 498 1.10 66.32 -8.18
CA MET A 498 1.67 67.14 -9.26
C MET A 498 3.07 67.68 -8.92
N MET A 499 3.29 68.15 -7.70
CA MET A 499 4.62 68.61 -7.25
C MET A 499 5.66 67.49 -7.27
N ARG A 500 5.27 66.27 -6.88
CA ARG A 500 6.16 65.10 -6.92
C ARG A 500 6.58 64.75 -8.35
N ASN A 501 5.65 64.81 -9.30
CA ASN A 501 5.93 64.53 -10.71
C ASN A 501 6.85 65.58 -11.35
N THR A 502 6.60 66.87 -11.11
CA THR A 502 7.46 67.95 -11.61
C THR A 502 8.87 67.94 -10.98
N ALA A 503 9.00 67.51 -9.73
CA ALA A 503 10.30 67.32 -9.10
C ALA A 503 11.10 66.15 -9.71
N ARG A 504 10.42 65.06 -10.08
CA ARG A 504 11.06 63.92 -10.76
C ARG A 504 11.61 64.30 -12.14
N SER A 505 10.89 65.11 -12.92
CA SER A 505 11.38 65.56 -14.23
C SER A 505 12.55 66.56 -14.13
N LYS A 506 12.54 67.44 -13.11
CA LYS A 506 13.64 68.42 -12.89
C LYS A 506 14.92 67.79 -12.32
N LYS A 507 14.84 66.68 -11.59
CA LYS A 507 16.00 66.02 -10.95
C LYS A 507 16.63 64.95 -11.85
N SER A 508 17.34 65.36 -12.90
CA SER A 508 18.21 64.46 -13.70
C SER A 508 19.63 64.33 -13.10
N LEU A 509 19.70 64.15 -11.76
CA LEU A 509 20.96 64.21 -10.99
C LEU A 509 21.91 63.04 -11.27
N LYS A 510 21.43 61.94 -11.87
CA LYS A 510 22.26 60.78 -12.19
C LYS A 510 23.12 60.98 -13.46
N ASN A 511 22.71 61.86 -14.38
CA ASN A 511 23.37 62.00 -15.68
C ASN A 511 24.03 63.37 -15.91
N LYS A 512 23.66 64.43 -15.18
CA LYS A 512 24.32 65.76 -15.20
C LYS A 512 24.16 66.50 -13.86
N ALA A 513 25.11 67.36 -13.51
CA ALA A 513 25.01 68.24 -12.34
C ALA A 513 24.01 69.39 -12.59
N ALA A 514 23.26 69.79 -11.57
CA ALA A 514 22.33 70.92 -11.66
C ALA A 514 23.09 72.26 -11.71
N ILE A 515 22.68 73.16 -12.60
CA ILE A 515 23.30 74.49 -12.72
C ILE A 515 22.94 75.33 -11.48
N PRO A 516 23.92 75.98 -10.80
CA PRO A 516 23.66 76.81 -9.63
C PRO A 516 22.80 78.03 -10.02
N ARG A 517 21.72 78.27 -9.26
CA ARG A 517 20.73 79.32 -9.56
C ARG A 517 21.31 80.74 -9.52
N THR A 518 22.44 80.94 -8.83
CA THR A 518 23.15 82.22 -8.74
C THR A 518 23.76 82.67 -10.06
N LYS A 519 24.00 81.74 -11.00
CA LYS A 519 24.55 82.06 -12.34
C LYS A 519 23.48 82.09 -13.43
N THR A 520 22.22 81.78 -13.12
CA THR A 520 21.12 81.81 -14.09
C THR A 520 20.26 83.05 -13.87
N LYS A 521 20.00 83.80 -14.94
CA LYS A 521 19.04 84.91 -14.89
C LYS A 521 17.62 84.35 -14.89
N LYS A 522 16.72 84.96 -14.13
CA LYS A 522 15.28 84.68 -14.17
C LYS A 522 14.56 85.83 -14.83
N SER A 523 13.53 85.51 -15.61
CA SER A 523 12.60 86.50 -16.13
C SER A 523 11.73 87.06 -15.00
N LEU A 524 11.32 88.32 -15.11
CA LEU A 524 10.36 88.93 -14.19
C LEU A 524 9.02 88.19 -14.25
N GLY A 525 8.52 87.90 -15.47
CA GLY A 525 7.22 87.26 -15.66
C GLY A 525 7.10 85.88 -15.00
N ASP A 526 8.13 85.02 -15.12
CA ASP A 526 8.15 83.72 -14.44
C ASP A 526 8.15 83.84 -12.90
N MET A 527 8.64 84.96 -12.37
CA MET A 527 8.69 85.23 -10.94
C MET A 527 7.36 85.80 -10.44
N GLU A 528 6.78 86.72 -11.19
CA GLU A 528 5.46 87.33 -10.98
C GLU A 528 4.36 86.26 -10.96
N GLU A 529 4.28 85.45 -12.02
CA GLU A 529 3.29 84.36 -12.14
C GLU A 529 3.42 83.34 -10.99
N HIS A 530 4.65 83.09 -10.51
CA HIS A 530 4.86 82.17 -9.39
C HIS A 530 4.42 82.77 -8.05
N LEU A 531 4.66 84.06 -7.81
CA LEU A 531 4.29 84.74 -6.57
C LEU A 531 2.77 84.89 -6.45
N GLU A 532 2.10 85.27 -7.54
CA GLU A 532 0.65 85.39 -7.61
C GLU A 532 -0.03 84.03 -7.38
N ARG A 533 0.49 82.95 -7.99
CA ARG A 533 -0.02 81.59 -7.78
C ARG A 533 0.16 81.08 -6.34
N VAL A 534 1.10 81.64 -5.58
CA VAL A 534 1.29 81.33 -4.15
C VAL A 534 0.47 82.30 -3.26
N GLY A 535 -0.12 83.34 -3.85
CA GLY A 535 -0.99 84.31 -3.17
C GLY A 535 -0.26 85.56 -2.67
N PHE A 536 0.94 85.85 -3.16
CA PHE A 536 1.68 87.07 -2.84
C PHE A 536 1.43 88.14 -3.91
N ASP A 537 1.21 89.37 -3.46
CA ASP A 537 1.05 90.53 -4.34
C ASP A 537 2.39 90.90 -5.01
N SER A 538 2.40 90.81 -6.33
CA SER A 538 3.54 91.06 -7.20
C SER A 538 3.78 92.56 -7.44
N SER A 539 2.79 93.43 -7.16
CA SER A 539 2.83 94.86 -7.46
C SER A 539 4.10 95.54 -6.99
N LYS A 540 4.48 95.39 -5.71
CA LYS A 540 5.71 95.99 -5.16
C LYS A 540 7.00 95.50 -5.83
N VAL A 541 7.03 94.25 -6.31
CA VAL A 541 8.20 93.67 -6.98
C VAL A 541 8.27 94.15 -8.43
N VAL A 542 7.12 94.22 -9.09
CA VAL A 542 6.93 94.75 -10.44
C VAL A 542 7.24 96.24 -10.44
N ASP A 543 6.70 97.02 -9.50
CA ASP A 543 6.99 98.43 -9.30
C ASP A 543 8.47 98.66 -8.98
N ARG A 544 9.10 97.80 -8.17
CA ARG A 544 10.54 97.89 -7.92
C ARG A 544 11.35 97.60 -9.18
N ALA A 545 10.93 96.63 -9.99
CA ALA A 545 11.58 96.29 -11.25
C ALA A 545 11.35 97.36 -12.33
N ASN A 546 10.16 97.93 -12.38
CA ASN A 546 9.76 99.03 -13.25
C ASN A 546 10.43 100.31 -12.83
N ALA A 547 10.52 100.63 -11.54
CA ALA A 547 11.32 101.73 -11.02
C ALA A 547 12.82 101.52 -11.30
N LEU A 548 13.33 100.29 -11.22
CA LEU A 548 14.72 99.97 -11.63
C LEU A 548 14.93 100.07 -13.14
N ALA A 549 13.90 99.79 -13.95
CA ALA A 549 13.93 99.90 -15.41
C ALA A 549 13.79 101.36 -15.86
N GLU A 550 12.87 102.13 -15.26
CA GLU A 550 12.65 103.56 -15.46
C GLU A 550 13.83 104.38 -14.96
N ALA A 551 14.41 104.04 -13.80
CA ALA A 551 15.66 104.63 -13.33
C ALA A 551 16.87 104.30 -14.23
N LYS A 552 16.75 103.31 -15.12
CA LYS A 552 17.76 103.01 -16.15
C LYS A 552 17.42 103.55 -17.54
N ALA A 553 16.19 103.97 -17.77
CA ALA A 553 15.75 104.51 -19.05
C ALA A 553 16.04 106.01 -19.19
N SER A 554 16.48 106.67 -18.12
CA SER A 554 16.96 108.04 -18.11
C SER A 554 18.47 108.06 -17.86
N ASP A 555 19.26 107.78 -18.90
CA ASP A 555 20.57 108.40 -19.02
C ASP A 555 20.77 108.84 -20.47
N ASP A 556 21.02 110.14 -20.59
CA ASP A 556 20.95 110.93 -21.80
C ASP A 556 22.23 110.74 -22.60
N VAL A 557 22.23 109.69 -23.42
CA VAL A 557 23.14 109.58 -24.55
C VAL A 557 22.25 109.66 -25.78
N SER A 558 22.18 110.84 -26.40
CA SER A 558 21.73 110.99 -27.78
C SER A 558 22.27 109.81 -28.58
N GLY A 559 21.43 109.13 -29.37
CA GLY A 559 21.87 108.02 -30.21
C GLY A 559 23.16 108.34 -31.00
N HIS A 560 23.43 109.64 -31.20
CA HIS A 560 24.66 110.15 -31.78
C HIS A 560 25.96 109.91 -30.97
N GLN A 561 25.96 109.68 -29.66
CA GLN A 561 27.16 109.24 -28.91
C GLN A 561 27.21 107.72 -28.69
N THR A 562 26.10 107.00 -28.71
CA THR A 562 26.11 105.52 -28.64
C THR A 562 26.54 104.90 -29.97
N PHE A 563 26.19 105.55 -31.10
CA PHE A 563 26.66 105.14 -32.44
C PHE A 563 28.07 105.65 -32.78
N LEU A 564 28.68 106.59 -32.01
CA LEU A 564 30.04 107.10 -32.26
C LEU A 564 31.09 106.78 -31.17
N ASN A 565 30.72 106.40 -29.93
CA ASN A 565 31.69 105.89 -28.94
C ASN A 565 32.10 104.44 -29.15
N GLU A 566 31.54 103.77 -30.16
CA GLU A 566 32.17 102.57 -30.74
C GLU A 566 33.52 102.90 -31.41
N ALA A 567 33.85 104.20 -31.56
CA ALA A 567 35.06 104.71 -32.20
C ALA A 567 36.01 105.57 -31.34
N VAL A 568 35.96 105.49 -29.99
CA VAL A 568 37.04 106.03 -29.12
C VAL A 568 37.80 104.93 -28.35
N SER A 569 37.26 103.72 -28.17
CA SER A 569 38.08 102.57 -27.76
C SER A 569 38.96 102.03 -28.90
N THR A 570 38.80 102.54 -30.11
CA THR A 570 39.74 102.37 -31.22
C THR A 570 40.91 103.37 -31.16
N GLN A 571 40.97 104.26 -30.15
CA GLN A 571 42.12 105.10 -29.83
C GLN A 571 42.74 104.90 -28.44
N GLU A 572 42.25 103.96 -27.62
CA GLU A 572 42.97 103.43 -26.45
C GLU A 572 43.43 101.97 -26.66
N MET A 573 44.20 101.77 -27.73
CA MET A 573 45.30 100.81 -27.69
C MET A 573 46.49 101.43 -26.93
N SER A 574 46.29 101.79 -25.67
CA SER A 574 47.37 102.05 -24.71
C SER A 574 46.70 102.48 -23.42
N LEU A 575 46.36 101.50 -22.58
CA LEU A 575 46.39 101.54 -21.10
C LEU A 575 45.83 100.20 -20.57
N MET A 576 46.33 99.09 -21.10
CA MET A 576 46.70 97.96 -20.26
C MET A 576 48.24 97.98 -20.16
N PRO A 577 48.82 97.59 -19.02
CA PRO A 577 50.16 98.02 -18.61
C PRO A 577 51.24 97.64 -19.63
N LEU A 578 52.28 98.47 -19.77
CA LEU A 578 53.41 98.44 -20.73
C LEU A 578 54.27 97.14 -20.76
N GLY A 579 53.74 95.97 -20.41
CA GLY A 579 54.49 94.73 -20.18
C GLY A 579 53.81 93.41 -20.55
N GLN A 580 52.72 93.37 -21.32
CA GLN A 580 52.14 92.10 -21.82
C GLN A 580 52.10 92.03 -23.35
N SER A 581 53.00 91.24 -23.94
CA SER A 581 53.05 90.90 -25.36
C SER A 581 52.01 89.81 -25.71
N ASN A 582 51.21 89.98 -26.77
CA ASN A 582 50.30 88.95 -27.25
C ASN A 582 50.96 88.16 -28.40
N ARG A 583 51.63 87.06 -28.06
CA ARG A 583 52.34 86.16 -28.99
C ARG A 583 51.54 85.71 -30.21
N ARG A 584 50.20 85.71 -30.13
CA ARG A 584 49.34 85.31 -31.25
C ARG A 584 49.29 86.35 -32.36
N ASP A 585 49.37 87.63 -31.99
CA ASP A 585 49.05 88.75 -32.85
C ASP A 585 50.25 89.66 -33.14
N ASP A 586 51.26 89.69 -32.25
CA ASP A 586 52.45 90.57 -32.37
C ASP A 586 53.29 90.32 -33.65
N GLY A 587 53.24 89.12 -34.22
CA GLY A 587 53.98 88.73 -35.43
C GLY A 587 53.22 88.91 -36.74
N ILE A 588 52.00 89.43 -36.73
CA ILE A 588 51.12 89.49 -37.91
C ILE A 588 50.64 90.93 -38.13
N VAL A 589 50.81 91.44 -39.35
CA VAL A 589 50.30 92.76 -39.73
C VAL A 589 48.77 92.77 -39.64
N THR A 590 48.20 93.82 -39.07
CA THR A 590 46.80 93.93 -38.62
C THR A 590 45.75 93.52 -39.65
N THR A 591 45.99 93.72 -40.95
CA THR A 591 45.07 93.36 -42.04
C THR A 591 44.93 91.85 -42.27
N VAL A 592 45.94 91.05 -41.89
CA VAL A 592 45.97 89.58 -42.14
C VAL A 592 45.47 88.77 -40.94
N ARG A 593 45.26 89.41 -39.78
CA ARG A 593 44.85 88.78 -38.51
C ARG A 593 43.54 88.00 -38.62
N SER A 594 42.53 88.60 -39.27
CA SER A 594 41.24 87.95 -39.57
C SER A 594 41.41 86.68 -40.41
N LYS A 595 42.30 86.73 -41.42
CA LYS A 595 42.60 85.59 -42.29
C LYS A 595 43.28 84.47 -41.51
N ALA A 596 44.25 84.80 -40.65
CA ALA A 596 44.95 83.83 -39.80
C ALA A 596 43.99 83.16 -38.80
N ASP A 597 43.10 83.91 -38.15
CA ASP A 597 42.11 83.36 -37.21
C ASP A 597 41.08 82.46 -37.92
N ARG A 598 40.64 82.85 -39.12
CA ARG A 598 39.75 82.03 -39.95
C ARG A 598 40.44 80.74 -40.41
N MET A 599 41.72 80.81 -40.78
CA MET A 599 42.50 79.62 -41.14
C MET A 599 42.70 78.68 -39.94
N ALA A 600 42.93 79.21 -38.74
CA ALA A 600 43.03 78.42 -37.51
C ALA A 600 41.68 77.74 -37.17
N LYS A 601 40.57 78.45 -37.26
CA LYS A 601 39.22 77.87 -37.07
C LYS A 601 38.91 76.81 -38.14
N HIS A 602 39.35 77.03 -39.38
CA HIS A 602 39.17 76.07 -40.47
C HIS A 602 40.00 74.80 -40.27
N SER A 603 41.27 74.92 -39.86
CA SER A 603 42.14 73.76 -39.61
C SER A 603 41.64 72.90 -38.45
N GLN A 604 41.03 73.51 -37.43
CA GLN A 604 40.45 72.83 -36.27
C GLN A 604 39.19 72.01 -36.60
N ARG A 605 38.48 72.30 -37.71
CA ARG A 605 37.23 71.59 -38.08
C ARG A 605 37.39 70.07 -38.14
N LYS A 606 38.53 69.56 -38.65
CA LYS A 606 38.78 68.12 -38.74
C LYS A 606 38.94 67.46 -37.36
N GLY A 607 39.56 68.15 -36.41
CA GLY A 607 39.66 67.71 -35.02
C GLY A 607 38.29 67.73 -34.33
N ASN A 608 37.54 68.81 -34.52
CA ASN A 608 36.20 68.98 -33.95
C ASN A 608 35.21 67.96 -34.50
N MET A 609 35.25 67.65 -35.79
CA MET A 609 34.43 66.60 -36.41
C MET A 609 34.69 65.22 -35.83
N LYS A 610 35.94 64.94 -35.42
CA LYS A 610 36.33 63.71 -34.73
C LYS A 610 36.12 63.78 -33.20
N ALA A 611 35.44 64.83 -32.72
CA ALA A 611 35.21 65.10 -31.30
C ALA A 611 36.48 65.07 -30.43
N ARG A 612 37.63 65.49 -30.98
CA ARG A 612 38.87 65.62 -30.21
C ARG A 612 38.74 66.75 -29.20
N ARG A 613 39.25 66.54 -27.98
CA ARG A 613 39.20 67.56 -26.91
C ARG A 613 40.05 68.80 -27.22
N GLY A 614 41.01 68.69 -28.14
CA GLY A 614 41.87 69.76 -28.62
C GLY A 614 42.95 69.20 -29.56
N GLU A 615 43.88 70.07 -30.00
CA GLU A 615 44.99 69.64 -30.88
C GLU A 615 45.95 68.65 -30.21
N ALA A 616 46.04 68.67 -28.87
CA ALA A 616 46.84 67.73 -28.09
C ALA A 616 46.20 66.34 -27.96
N ASP A 617 44.89 66.19 -28.21
CA ASP A 617 44.18 64.92 -28.09
C ASP A 617 44.39 64.04 -29.33
N ARG A 618 45.47 63.26 -29.28
CA ARG A 618 45.86 62.29 -30.30
C ARG A 618 45.64 60.84 -29.86
N HIS A 619 44.74 60.58 -28.91
CA HIS A 619 44.44 59.23 -28.44
C HIS A 619 43.98 58.32 -29.59
N ILE A 620 44.61 57.15 -29.74
CA ILE A 620 44.22 56.14 -30.72
C ILE A 620 43.52 55.03 -29.95
N ALA A 621 42.20 54.90 -30.13
CA ALA A 621 41.46 53.80 -29.55
C ALA A 621 41.86 52.48 -30.24
N GLU A 622 42.09 51.44 -29.45
CA GLU A 622 42.37 50.11 -29.98
C GLU A 622 41.12 49.57 -30.69
N THR A 623 41.24 49.27 -31.98
CA THR A 623 40.08 48.88 -32.81
C THR A 623 39.57 47.49 -32.47
N LYS A 624 40.46 46.58 -32.05
CA LYS A 624 40.15 45.22 -31.60
C LYS A 624 41.07 44.85 -30.45
N PRO A 625 40.65 45.04 -29.19
CA PRO A 625 41.43 44.64 -28.04
C PRO A 625 41.72 43.14 -28.06
N LYS A 626 43.00 42.77 -28.03
CA LYS A 626 43.42 41.37 -28.23
C LYS A 626 42.74 40.40 -27.25
N HIS A 627 42.54 40.79 -26.00
CA HIS A 627 41.92 39.94 -24.96
C HIS A 627 40.42 39.62 -25.22
N LEU A 628 39.74 40.37 -26.10
CA LEU A 628 38.35 40.09 -26.49
C LEU A 628 38.25 39.18 -27.72
N PHE A 629 39.23 39.25 -28.62
CA PHE A 629 39.17 38.63 -29.94
C PHE A 629 40.19 37.50 -30.15
N SER A 630 41.09 37.28 -29.19
CA SER A 630 42.13 36.26 -29.23
C SER A 630 42.01 35.35 -28.00
N GLY A 631 42.02 34.04 -28.24
CA GLY A 631 41.80 33.01 -27.22
C GLY A 631 40.48 32.25 -27.43
N LYS A 632 40.43 30.98 -27.03
CA LYS A 632 39.20 30.19 -26.92
C LYS A 632 39.05 29.76 -25.47
N ARG A 633 37.85 29.91 -24.91
CA ARG A 633 37.57 29.43 -23.55
C ARG A 633 37.71 27.92 -23.50
N THR A 634 38.65 27.44 -22.70
CA THR A 634 38.82 26.01 -22.40
C THR A 634 38.10 25.65 -21.10
N VAL A 635 37.95 24.35 -20.83
CA VAL A 635 37.40 23.90 -19.55
C VAL A 635 38.45 24.17 -18.47
N GLY A 636 38.21 25.18 -17.62
CA GLY A 636 39.14 25.66 -16.58
C GLY A 636 38.84 27.08 -16.13
N SER A 637 39.88 27.77 -15.64
CA SER A 637 39.81 29.20 -15.26
C SER A 637 39.59 30.07 -16.50
N ASN A 638 38.64 31.01 -16.40
CA ASN A 638 38.34 31.95 -17.47
C ASN A 638 39.08 33.28 -17.27
N ASP A 639 39.40 33.96 -18.37
CA ASP A 639 40.18 35.22 -18.39
C ASP A 639 39.46 36.43 -17.78
N TRP A 640 38.19 36.25 -17.42
CA TRP A 640 37.28 37.25 -16.86
C TRP A 640 36.30 36.57 -15.91
N ARG A 641 35.79 37.33 -14.95
CA ARG A 641 34.96 36.84 -13.85
C ARG A 641 33.49 36.76 -14.21
#